data_AF-A0A6M0SAD8-F1
#
_entry.id   AF-A0A6M0SAD8-F1
#
_cell.length_a   1.000
_cell.length_b   1.000
_cell.length_c   1.000
_cell.angle_alpha   90.00
_cell.angle_beta   90.00
_cell.angle_gamma   90.00
#
_symmetry.space_group_name_H-M   'P 1'
#
loop_
_entity.id
_entity.type
_entity.pdbx_description
1 polymer ?
#
loop_
_entity_poly.entity_id
_entity_poly.type
_entity_poly.pdbx_seq_one_letter_code
_entity_poly.pdbx_strand_id
1 'polypeptide(L)'
;MAFLNETFSPESLATDLTQLLSDDATPFGQERLQTIAPPPKDLTQLAEALDIINWDQTADFLTAITNEEFLDSIHPTLRNGLVRRAEYLPEQTIDSSSGSLADSDWLTGLVGALIRNIDGSLDTLLNGGYATQEDAIAPEQADRAGNTLTTAHNLGVLSSNQTVQDFVGAADANDYYRFSLTQRSRLRLALTDLTANADIELLNRDGKVLEASYGEGLASEEMTQAVDAGDYYIRVSSAGGDSNYRLAVAANVLSVPDNAGNTFRTARNIGTLGSSSRSFQDFIGNGDANDFYRFSLSQNSNFSLELTGLSADADVQLFNSLGQLVGQSWAPGSSSESINRSLAAGTYYIRVFPYATANTNYRLTLNAAELTASPSSFSNVYGYGLVNAADAVARALGQATSLPDVANLGGNNWGLDLVNAPEAWARGYTGDGVVVAVIDSGVDINHADLRDNIWVNTDEIPNNGVDDDGNGYIDDINGWNFGVGQNNNNVLPGTNDPGQGHGTHVAGTIAAANNGIGVTGVAHESSIMAIRMGDVSGGRFLNAGNLAQAIRYAVDNGADVINMSLGWTDSPEIQAALAYAASNNVITVSASGNGDANGNGLPFPGNPARYATQYGISVGAVDINQDIARFSNRPGNNSDLQHVVAPGVRVYSTTPNNTYGFSSGTSMATPHVAGVVALMLDANPNLTHAQVRQILTDSSVRLA
;
A
#
# COMPACT_ATOMS: atom_id res chain seq x y z
N MET A 1 7.89 -60.67 35.57
CA MET A 1 8.93 -61.69 35.86
C MET A 1 8.32 -63.07 35.71
N ALA A 2 9.05 -63.97 35.05
CA ALA A 2 8.74 -65.36 34.68
C ALA A 2 7.95 -65.57 33.37
N PHE A 3 8.62 -65.37 32.23
CA PHE A 3 8.75 -66.28 31.08
C PHE A 3 9.70 -65.62 30.06
N LEU A 4 10.43 -66.41 29.27
CA LEU A 4 11.52 -66.07 28.34
C LEU A 4 12.94 -66.18 28.94
N ASN A 5 13.36 -67.43 29.06
CA ASN A 5 14.76 -67.81 29.00
C ASN A 5 14.82 -69.11 28.18
N GLU A 6 14.98 -69.00 26.85
CA GLU A 6 15.50 -70.08 26.01
C GLU A 6 16.18 -69.45 24.77
N THR A 7 17.47 -69.73 24.68
CA THR A 7 18.49 -69.27 23.72
C THR A 7 18.45 -70.07 22.43
N PHE A 8 18.39 -69.43 21.26
CA PHE A 8 18.79 -70.03 19.98
C PHE A 8 20.31 -69.86 19.80
N SER A 9 21.02 -70.96 19.55
CA SER A 9 22.47 -70.97 19.28
C SER A 9 22.75 -71.20 17.79
N PRO A 10 23.90 -70.76 17.25
CA PRO A 10 24.24 -70.88 15.82
C PRO A 10 24.17 -72.29 15.22
N GLU A 11 24.25 -73.35 16.05
CA GLU A 11 24.15 -74.74 15.60
C GLU A 11 22.72 -75.15 15.19
N SER A 12 21.67 -74.47 15.69
CA SER A 12 20.29 -74.76 15.29
C SER A 12 19.98 -74.23 13.89
N LEU A 13 20.53 -73.07 13.52
CA LEU A 13 20.27 -72.40 12.25
C LEU A 13 20.88 -73.15 11.04
N ALA A 14 22.05 -73.77 11.22
CA ALA A 14 22.69 -74.59 10.19
C ALA A 14 21.99 -75.95 9.98
N THR A 15 21.40 -76.49 11.05
CA THR A 15 20.64 -77.75 11.00
C THR A 15 19.31 -77.55 10.26
N ASP A 16 18.61 -76.44 10.54
CA ASP A 16 17.34 -76.08 9.88
C ASP A 16 17.52 -75.76 8.37
N LEU A 17 18.63 -75.12 7.98
CA LEU A 17 18.92 -74.84 6.56
C LEU A 17 19.24 -76.10 5.74
N THR A 18 19.92 -77.08 6.36
CA THR A 18 20.29 -78.34 5.69
C THR A 18 19.06 -79.23 5.49
N GLN A 19 18.10 -79.17 6.42
CA GLN A 19 16.83 -79.88 6.35
C GLN A 19 15.90 -79.28 5.29
N LEU A 20 15.90 -77.96 5.13
CA LEU A 20 15.13 -77.26 4.08
C LEU A 20 15.62 -77.61 2.67
N LEU A 21 16.93 -77.83 2.51
CA LEU A 21 17.56 -78.18 1.22
C LEU A 21 17.40 -79.66 0.84
N SER A 22 17.08 -80.56 1.78
CA SER A 22 16.89 -82.00 1.49
C SER A 22 15.51 -82.35 0.97
N ASP A 23 14.51 -81.53 1.28
CA ASP A 23 13.08 -81.85 1.06
C ASP A 23 12.61 -81.50 -0.37
N ASP A 24 13.32 -80.62 -1.08
CA ASP A 24 13.01 -80.17 -2.45
C ASP A 24 14.03 -80.62 -3.53
N ALA A 25 14.98 -81.49 -3.18
CA ALA A 25 16.01 -81.96 -4.13
C ALA A 25 15.52 -83.12 -5.02
N THR A 26 15.82 -83.07 -6.31
CA THR A 26 15.64 -84.23 -7.22
C THR A 26 16.47 -85.45 -6.75
N PRO A 27 16.15 -86.69 -7.16
CA PRO A 27 16.91 -87.89 -6.77
C PRO A 27 18.42 -87.81 -7.07
N PHE A 28 18.83 -86.99 -8.03
CA PHE A 28 20.23 -86.73 -8.38
C PHE A 28 20.92 -85.75 -7.41
N GLY A 29 20.17 -84.86 -6.77
CA GLY A 29 20.66 -83.94 -5.72
C GLY A 29 20.87 -84.63 -4.37
N GLN A 30 20.01 -85.60 -4.02
CA GLN A 30 20.16 -86.37 -2.79
C GLN A 30 21.41 -87.28 -2.78
N GLU A 31 21.87 -87.76 -3.95
CA GLU A 31 23.06 -88.62 -4.05
C GLU A 31 24.39 -87.83 -3.91
N ARG A 32 24.40 -86.53 -4.22
CA ARG A 32 25.58 -85.66 -4.03
C ARG A 32 25.66 -84.99 -2.65
N LEU A 33 24.54 -84.80 -1.98
CA LEU A 33 24.54 -84.35 -0.58
C LEU A 33 25.17 -85.40 0.37
N GLN A 34 25.15 -86.68 0.01
CA GLN A 34 25.75 -87.75 0.81
C GLN A 34 27.28 -87.88 0.65
N THR A 35 27.91 -87.24 -0.35
CA THR A 35 29.38 -87.31 -0.54
C THR A 35 30.13 -86.13 0.09
N ILE A 36 29.41 -85.12 0.61
CA ILE A 36 29.97 -83.98 1.34
C ILE A 36 29.81 -84.27 2.84
N ALA A 37 30.58 -85.25 3.32
CA ALA A 37 30.82 -85.42 4.76
C ALA A 37 32.27 -85.01 5.03
N PRO A 38 32.53 -84.05 5.94
CA PRO A 38 31.61 -83.50 6.96
C PRO A 38 30.76 -82.29 6.46
N PRO A 39 29.68 -81.92 7.20
CA PRO A 39 28.84 -80.77 6.87
C PRO A 39 29.63 -79.46 6.86
N PRO A 40 29.26 -78.50 5.97
CA PRO A 40 30.02 -77.28 5.76
C PRO A 40 30.04 -76.42 7.02
N LYS A 41 31.24 -76.05 7.45
CA LYS A 41 31.45 -75.32 8.72
C LYS A 41 31.50 -73.80 8.55
N ASP A 42 31.39 -73.31 7.31
CA ASP A 42 31.34 -71.91 6.99
C ASP A 42 30.59 -71.64 5.68
N LEU A 43 30.27 -70.36 5.46
CA LEU A 43 29.56 -69.85 4.28
C LEU A 43 30.35 -70.02 2.97
N THR A 44 31.66 -70.25 3.05
CA THR A 44 32.54 -70.43 1.89
C THR A 44 32.34 -71.82 1.27
N GLN A 45 32.16 -72.85 2.09
CA GLN A 45 31.81 -74.21 1.62
C GLN A 45 30.34 -74.32 1.14
N LEU A 46 29.46 -73.44 1.59
CA LEU A 46 28.08 -73.32 1.10
C LEU A 46 28.02 -72.70 -0.31
N ALA A 47 28.94 -71.78 -0.62
CA ALA A 47 29.05 -71.14 -1.93
C ALA A 47 29.57 -72.11 -3.02
N GLU A 48 30.50 -73.02 -2.68
CA GLU A 48 30.96 -74.07 -3.61
C GLU A 48 29.87 -75.10 -3.95
N ALA A 49 28.88 -75.30 -3.06
CA ALA A 49 27.75 -76.20 -3.32
C ALA A 49 26.70 -75.59 -4.27
N LEU A 50 26.64 -74.25 -4.36
CA LEU A 50 25.66 -73.51 -5.18
C LEU A 50 26.08 -73.35 -6.65
N ASP A 51 27.34 -73.65 -6.99
CA ASP A 51 27.88 -73.52 -8.36
C ASP A 51 27.46 -74.68 -9.30
N ILE A 52 26.51 -75.52 -8.88
CA ILE A 52 26.08 -76.74 -9.58
C ILE A 52 24.64 -76.62 -10.16
N ILE A 53 23.95 -75.49 -9.98
CA ILE A 53 22.56 -75.33 -10.42
C ILE A 53 22.48 -74.80 -11.86
N ASN A 54 21.86 -75.59 -12.75
CA ASN A 54 21.62 -75.26 -14.15
C ASN A 54 20.42 -74.30 -14.30
N TRP A 55 20.59 -73.17 -15.00
CA TRP A 55 19.71 -71.99 -14.99
C TRP A 55 18.55 -72.00 -16.00
N ASP A 56 17.93 -73.16 -16.24
CA ASP A 56 16.82 -73.27 -17.22
C ASP A 56 15.40 -73.16 -16.62
N GLN A 57 15.26 -72.70 -15.37
CA GLN A 57 13.95 -72.42 -14.75
C GLN A 57 13.92 -71.04 -14.09
N THR A 58 14.04 -69.99 -14.89
CA THR A 58 13.94 -68.60 -14.44
C THR A 58 12.51 -68.16 -14.09
N ALA A 59 11.48 -68.97 -14.40
CA ALA A 59 10.08 -68.67 -14.06
C ALA A 59 9.71 -69.03 -12.61
N ASP A 60 10.31 -70.08 -12.04
CA ASP A 60 9.97 -70.52 -10.67
C ASP A 60 10.72 -69.69 -9.62
N PHE A 61 11.93 -69.21 -9.93
CA PHE A 61 12.68 -68.29 -9.05
C PHE A 61 11.98 -66.92 -8.91
N LEU A 62 11.35 -66.42 -9.98
CA LEU A 62 10.55 -65.18 -9.94
C LEU A 62 9.25 -65.32 -9.15
N THR A 63 8.70 -66.54 -9.08
CA THR A 63 7.49 -66.82 -8.29
C THR A 63 7.81 -66.96 -6.79
N ALA A 64 9.02 -67.42 -6.43
CA ALA A 64 9.45 -67.51 -5.04
C ALA A 64 9.71 -66.14 -4.38
N ILE A 65 10.23 -65.16 -5.12
CA ILE A 65 10.48 -63.79 -4.63
C ILE A 65 9.25 -62.87 -4.62
N THR A 66 8.09 -63.37 -5.06
CA THR A 66 6.81 -62.63 -5.03
C THR A 66 5.77 -63.23 -4.07
N ASN A 67 6.13 -64.29 -3.34
CA ASN A 67 5.29 -64.90 -2.31
C ASN A 67 5.55 -64.25 -0.93
N GLU A 68 4.52 -63.68 -0.30
CA GLU A 68 4.68 -62.85 0.91
C GLU A 68 5.24 -63.61 2.13
N GLU A 69 4.98 -64.92 2.26
CA GLU A 69 5.51 -65.70 3.38
C GLU A 69 7.06 -65.88 3.34
N PHE A 70 7.69 -65.82 2.16
CA PHE A 70 9.15 -65.92 2.07
C PHE A 70 9.85 -64.60 2.42
N LEU A 71 9.23 -63.47 2.06
CA LEU A 71 9.76 -62.12 2.30
C LEU A 71 9.73 -61.69 3.78
N ASP A 72 8.85 -62.29 4.58
CA ASP A 72 8.78 -62.05 6.03
C ASP A 72 9.89 -62.77 6.83
N SER A 73 10.60 -63.72 6.21
CA SER A 73 11.65 -64.51 6.86
C SER A 73 13.08 -63.94 6.74
N ILE A 74 13.26 -62.81 6.04
CA ILE A 74 14.58 -62.21 5.76
C ILE A 74 14.69 -60.80 6.38
N HIS A 75 15.89 -60.44 6.86
CA HIS A 75 16.18 -59.17 7.54
C HIS A 75 15.70 -57.93 6.74
N PRO A 76 15.10 -56.90 7.38
CA PRO A 76 14.41 -55.78 6.69
C PRO A 76 15.24 -54.99 5.67
N THR A 77 16.57 -54.99 5.81
CA THR A 77 17.50 -54.26 4.94
C THR A 77 17.60 -54.86 3.53
N LEU A 78 17.43 -56.17 3.36
CA LEU A 78 17.44 -56.83 2.04
C LEU A 78 16.12 -56.61 1.29
N ARG A 79 14.99 -56.58 2.01
CA ARG A 79 13.65 -56.26 1.48
C ARG A 79 13.64 -54.90 0.77
N ASN A 80 14.18 -53.88 1.41
CA ASN A 80 14.20 -52.51 0.89
C ASN A 80 15.20 -52.27 -0.26
N GLY A 81 16.17 -53.18 -0.46
CA GLY A 81 17.12 -53.13 -1.58
C GLY A 81 16.57 -53.78 -2.85
N LEU A 82 15.81 -54.88 -2.72
CA LEU A 82 15.21 -55.60 -3.84
C LEU A 82 13.94 -54.91 -4.37
N VAL A 83 13.07 -54.41 -3.48
CA VAL A 83 11.84 -53.68 -3.86
C VAL A 83 12.17 -52.36 -4.57
N ARG A 84 13.18 -51.62 -4.11
CA ARG A 84 13.57 -50.32 -4.71
C ARG A 84 14.24 -50.41 -6.09
N ARG A 85 14.66 -51.61 -6.54
CA ARG A 85 15.21 -51.80 -7.91
C ARG A 85 14.27 -52.50 -8.88
N ALA A 86 13.15 -53.05 -8.40
CA ALA A 86 12.08 -53.53 -9.27
C ALA A 86 11.27 -52.36 -9.90
N GLU A 87 11.22 -51.21 -9.25
CA GLU A 87 10.48 -50.02 -9.70
C GLU A 87 11.23 -49.13 -10.72
N TYR A 88 12.50 -49.45 -11.04
CA TYR A 88 13.33 -48.69 -12.00
C TYR A 88 13.51 -49.41 -13.35
N LEU A 89 12.61 -50.33 -13.69
CA LEU A 89 12.52 -50.90 -15.04
C LEU A 89 11.64 -49.99 -15.91
N PRO A 90 12.14 -49.45 -17.04
CA PRO A 90 11.30 -48.70 -17.96
C PRO A 90 10.21 -49.62 -18.53
N GLU A 91 8.94 -49.21 -18.44
CA GLU A 91 7.91 -49.69 -19.36
C GLU A 91 8.29 -49.24 -20.78
N GLN A 92 9.10 -50.05 -21.48
CA GLN A 92 9.07 -50.05 -22.94
C GLN A 92 8.15 -51.17 -23.38
N THR A 93 7.07 -50.73 -24.04
CA THR A 93 6.14 -51.50 -24.86
C THR A 93 6.70 -52.84 -25.33
N ILE A 94 6.12 -53.92 -24.81
CA ILE A 94 6.19 -55.25 -25.39
C ILE A 94 5.44 -55.19 -26.72
N ASP A 95 6.16 -55.08 -27.84
CA ASP A 95 5.68 -55.59 -29.12
C ASP A 95 6.06 -57.07 -29.21
N SER A 96 5.04 -57.91 -29.21
CA SER A 96 5.12 -59.37 -29.24
C SER A 96 5.43 -59.92 -30.65
N SER A 97 6.48 -59.42 -31.32
CA SER A 97 6.81 -59.93 -32.66
C SER A 97 8.26 -59.72 -33.12
N SER A 98 9.25 -60.25 -32.39
CA SER A 98 10.47 -60.81 -33.02
C SER A 98 11.37 -61.47 -31.98
N GLY A 99 11.56 -62.78 -32.09
CA GLY A 99 12.54 -63.51 -31.31
C GLY A 99 13.95 -63.20 -31.80
N SER A 100 14.78 -62.62 -30.92
CA SER A 100 16.25 -62.67 -30.96
C SER A 100 16.81 -61.97 -29.73
N LEU A 101 17.26 -62.75 -28.73
CA LEU A 101 18.02 -62.26 -27.58
C LEU A 101 19.45 -61.89 -28.04
N ALA A 102 19.72 -60.60 -28.15
CA ALA A 102 21.07 -60.05 -28.19
C ALA A 102 21.20 -59.04 -27.05
N ASP A 103 21.81 -59.49 -25.93
CA ASP A 103 22.76 -58.73 -25.10
C ASP A 103 23.02 -59.48 -23.78
N SER A 104 23.95 -60.43 -23.82
CA SER A 104 24.52 -61.13 -22.66
C SER A 104 25.53 -60.27 -21.86
N ASP A 105 25.80 -59.03 -22.27
CA ASP A 105 26.83 -58.18 -21.64
C ASP A 105 26.32 -57.36 -20.45
N TRP A 106 25.00 -57.17 -20.34
CA TRP A 106 24.36 -56.46 -19.22
C TRP A 106 24.41 -57.27 -17.91
N LEU A 107 24.12 -58.58 -17.98
CA LEU A 107 23.95 -59.43 -16.79
C LEU A 107 25.29 -59.79 -16.15
N THR A 108 26.30 -59.98 -16.99
CA THR A 108 27.69 -60.23 -16.58
C THR A 108 28.30 -59.01 -15.86
N GLY A 109 27.91 -57.79 -16.25
CA GLY A 109 28.33 -56.54 -15.60
C GLY A 109 27.70 -56.32 -14.22
N LEU A 110 26.44 -56.71 -14.03
CA LEU A 110 25.72 -56.53 -12.78
C LEU A 110 26.21 -57.51 -11.68
N VAL A 111 26.54 -58.75 -12.05
CA VAL A 111 27.09 -59.76 -11.13
C VAL A 111 28.55 -59.45 -10.76
N GLY A 112 29.36 -58.95 -11.71
CA GLY A 112 30.73 -58.50 -11.43
C GLY A 112 30.83 -57.28 -10.51
N ALA A 113 29.79 -56.44 -10.45
CA ALA A 113 29.69 -55.31 -9.52
C ALA A 113 29.25 -55.74 -8.11
N LEU A 114 28.52 -56.85 -7.99
CA LEU A 114 28.06 -57.39 -6.71
C LEU A 114 29.19 -58.11 -5.95
N ILE A 115 30.06 -58.84 -6.66
CA ILE A 115 31.17 -59.60 -6.07
C ILE A 115 32.30 -58.68 -5.55
N ARG A 116 32.64 -57.59 -6.25
CA ARG A 116 33.69 -56.65 -5.84
C ARG A 116 33.37 -55.84 -4.57
N ASN A 117 32.09 -55.68 -4.23
CA ASN A 117 31.68 -54.97 -3.01
C ASN A 117 31.57 -55.89 -1.78
N ILE A 118 31.59 -57.21 -1.97
CA ILE A 118 31.63 -58.18 -0.86
C ILE A 118 33.09 -58.43 -0.43
N ASP A 119 34.04 -58.47 -1.38
CA ASP A 119 35.45 -58.75 -1.10
C ASP A 119 36.15 -57.63 -0.28
N GLY A 120 35.76 -56.37 -0.48
CA GLY A 120 36.36 -55.23 0.22
C GLY A 120 35.95 -55.08 1.70
N SER A 121 34.87 -55.74 2.14
CA SER A 121 34.40 -55.65 3.53
C SER A 121 34.85 -56.83 4.41
N LEU A 122 35.38 -57.90 3.83
CA LEU A 122 35.76 -59.12 4.56
C LEU A 122 37.23 -59.15 5.01
N ASP A 123 38.14 -58.48 4.30
CA ASP A 123 39.58 -58.45 4.64
C ASP A 123 39.86 -57.66 5.95
N THR A 124 38.95 -56.77 6.32
CA THR A 124 38.98 -56.03 7.59
C THR A 124 38.42 -56.84 8.77
N LEU A 125 37.70 -57.94 8.52
CA LEU A 125 37.00 -58.71 9.55
C LEU A 125 37.78 -59.95 10.03
N LEU A 126 38.84 -60.39 9.32
CA LEU A 126 39.52 -61.67 9.59
C LEU A 126 40.89 -61.55 10.31
N ASN A 127 41.42 -60.36 10.57
CA ASN A 127 42.75 -60.18 11.19
C ASN A 127 42.76 -59.67 12.65
N GLY A 128 41.62 -59.67 13.35
CA GLY A 128 41.53 -59.24 14.76
C GLY A 128 41.60 -60.41 15.75
N GLY A 129 42.80 -60.91 16.05
CA GLY A 129 43.02 -61.91 17.08
C GLY A 129 42.71 -61.40 18.50
N TYR A 130 42.04 -62.25 19.28
CA TYR A 130 41.67 -62.06 20.69
C TYR A 130 42.80 -61.52 21.57
N ALA A 131 42.58 -60.36 22.20
CA ALA A 131 43.25 -59.97 23.43
C ALA A 131 42.25 -59.28 24.35
N THR A 132 42.08 -59.84 25.54
CA THR A 132 41.21 -59.34 26.60
C THR A 132 41.83 -58.16 27.34
N GLN A 133 40.95 -57.21 27.70
CA GLN A 133 41.01 -56.37 28.92
C GLN A 133 41.95 -55.15 28.88
N GLU A 134 41.38 -53.95 28.67
CA GLU A 134 41.22 -52.90 29.68
C GLU A 134 40.57 -51.66 29.03
N ASP A 135 39.83 -50.90 29.84
CA ASP A 135 39.01 -49.75 29.49
C ASP A 135 39.57 -48.82 28.39
N ALA A 136 38.82 -48.69 27.29
CA ALA A 136 38.98 -47.58 26.35
C ALA A 136 37.59 -47.03 26.00
N ILE A 137 37.25 -45.93 26.66
CA ILE A 137 36.13 -45.05 26.31
C ILE A 137 36.27 -44.72 24.82
N ALA A 138 35.22 -44.99 24.03
CA ALA A 138 35.17 -44.55 22.63
C ALA A 138 35.47 -43.05 22.58
N PRO A 139 36.24 -42.55 21.60
CA PRO A 139 36.51 -41.12 21.54
C PRO A 139 35.17 -40.39 21.51
N GLU A 140 34.91 -39.53 22.50
CA GLU A 140 33.78 -38.60 22.49
C GLU A 140 33.73 -37.99 21.09
N GLN A 141 32.67 -38.27 20.33
CA GLN A 141 32.38 -37.43 19.17
C GLN A 141 32.25 -36.02 19.74
N ALA A 142 33.03 -35.10 19.18
CA ALA A 142 33.09 -33.75 19.70
C ALA A 142 31.72 -33.11 19.53
N ASP A 143 30.97 -32.95 20.63
CA ASP A 143 29.79 -32.09 20.72
C ASP A 143 30.25 -30.67 20.36
N ARG A 144 29.80 -30.22 19.19
CA ARG A 144 30.12 -28.90 18.63
C ARG A 144 28.90 -28.01 18.52
N ALA A 145 27.72 -28.59 18.67
CA ALA A 145 26.46 -27.89 18.76
C ALA A 145 26.40 -27.12 20.09
N GLY A 146 25.38 -26.27 20.23
CA GLY A 146 25.09 -25.66 21.52
C GLY A 146 23.68 -25.97 21.94
N ASN A 147 23.43 -26.09 23.24
CA ASN A 147 22.18 -26.72 23.69
C ASN A 147 21.04 -25.72 23.90
N THR A 148 21.25 -24.48 23.43
CA THR A 148 20.30 -23.38 23.48
C THR A 148 20.50 -22.45 22.28
N LEU A 149 19.51 -21.60 21.98
CA LEU A 149 19.63 -20.58 20.91
C LEU A 149 20.85 -19.66 21.09
N THR A 150 21.23 -19.33 22.33
CA THR A 150 22.35 -18.41 22.59
C THR A 150 23.71 -19.09 22.39
N THR A 151 23.80 -20.39 22.63
CA THR A 151 25.01 -21.19 22.48
C THR A 151 25.12 -21.86 21.11
N ALA A 152 24.12 -21.70 20.25
CA ALA A 152 24.01 -22.37 18.96
C ALA A 152 25.28 -22.26 18.09
N HIS A 153 25.66 -23.39 17.48
CA HIS A 153 26.81 -23.48 16.60
C HIS A 153 26.59 -22.69 15.32
N ASN A 154 27.51 -21.78 15.02
CA ASN A 154 27.35 -20.83 13.93
C ASN A 154 27.86 -21.38 12.59
N LEU A 155 26.94 -21.74 11.69
CA LEU A 155 27.24 -22.14 10.31
C LEU A 155 27.54 -20.94 9.40
N GLY A 156 27.35 -19.72 9.89
CA GLY A 156 27.63 -18.49 9.15
C GLY A 156 26.58 -18.16 8.09
N VAL A 157 26.98 -17.34 7.10
CA VAL A 157 26.12 -17.00 5.96
C VAL A 157 26.11 -18.16 4.96
N LEU A 158 24.96 -18.74 4.66
CA LEU A 158 24.87 -19.87 3.73
C LEU A 158 25.04 -19.41 2.28
N SER A 159 26.28 -19.49 1.79
CA SER A 159 26.62 -19.27 0.37
C SER A 159 26.86 -20.58 -0.41
N SER A 160 26.93 -21.71 0.29
CA SER A 160 27.08 -23.07 -0.25
C SER A 160 26.51 -24.08 0.74
N ASN A 161 26.22 -25.29 0.27
CA ASN A 161 25.76 -26.38 1.14
C ASN A 161 26.74 -26.61 2.30
N GLN A 162 26.22 -26.74 3.51
CA GLN A 162 26.96 -27.09 4.72
C GLN A 162 26.56 -28.49 5.16
N THR A 163 27.51 -29.23 5.74
CA THR A 163 27.25 -30.51 6.37
C THR A 163 27.99 -30.58 7.69
N VAL A 164 27.29 -30.93 8.76
CA VAL A 164 27.86 -31.15 10.09
C VAL A 164 27.49 -32.55 10.58
N GLN A 165 28.30 -33.08 11.48
CA GLN A 165 28.04 -34.33 12.18
C GLN A 165 28.15 -34.04 13.67
N ASP A 166 27.21 -34.59 14.44
CA ASP A 166 27.08 -34.37 15.88
C ASP A 166 26.27 -35.50 16.50
N PHE A 167 25.94 -35.36 17.78
CA PHE A 167 25.23 -36.35 18.57
C PHE A 167 24.20 -35.70 19.50
N VAL A 168 22.99 -36.26 19.55
CA VAL A 168 21.99 -35.95 20.58
C VAL A 168 21.67 -37.19 21.42
N GLY A 169 21.38 -37.03 22.70
CA GLY A 169 21.06 -38.13 23.60
C GLY A 169 20.60 -37.68 24.99
N ALA A 170 20.52 -38.61 25.94
CA ALA A 170 19.96 -38.33 27.26
C ALA A 170 20.74 -37.26 28.06
N ALA A 171 22.06 -37.15 27.85
CA ALA A 171 22.90 -36.12 28.44
C ALA A 171 22.91 -34.81 27.64
N ASP A 172 22.58 -34.89 26.35
CA ASP A 172 22.56 -33.77 25.42
C ASP A 172 21.33 -33.82 24.51
N ALA A 173 20.20 -33.39 25.04
CA ALA A 173 18.92 -33.67 24.41
C ALA A 173 18.62 -32.79 23.19
N ASN A 174 19.37 -31.67 23.00
CA ASN A 174 19.09 -30.72 21.94
C ASN A 174 20.36 -30.06 21.43
N ASP A 175 20.52 -30.08 20.11
CA ASP A 175 21.58 -29.40 19.40
C ASP A 175 21.01 -28.23 18.62
N TYR A 176 21.54 -27.04 18.85
CA TYR A 176 21.17 -25.84 18.11
C TYR A 176 22.30 -25.40 17.16
N TYR A 177 21.90 -25.15 15.92
CA TYR A 177 22.72 -24.49 14.90
C TYR A 177 22.10 -23.15 14.53
N ARG A 178 22.92 -22.18 14.12
CA ARG A 178 22.46 -20.90 13.59
C ARG A 178 23.12 -20.58 12.25
N PHE A 179 22.37 -19.93 11.36
CA PHE A 179 22.87 -19.50 10.06
C PHE A 179 22.15 -18.24 9.58
N SER A 180 22.72 -17.57 8.60
CA SER A 180 22.14 -16.36 7.98
C SER A 180 21.94 -16.54 6.48
N LEU A 181 20.85 -16.00 5.94
CA LEU A 181 20.58 -15.90 4.51
C LEU A 181 20.63 -14.43 4.09
N THR A 182 21.32 -14.12 2.98
CA THR A 182 21.39 -12.76 2.44
C THR A 182 20.28 -12.45 1.44
N GLN A 183 19.59 -13.48 0.93
CA GLN A 183 18.51 -13.39 -0.04
C GLN A 183 17.48 -14.47 0.22
N ARG A 184 16.22 -14.21 -0.17
CA ARG A 184 15.14 -15.19 -0.11
C ARG A 184 15.55 -16.47 -0.85
N SER A 185 15.46 -17.60 -0.16
CA SER A 185 16.00 -18.87 -0.63
C SER A 185 15.05 -20.02 -0.31
N ARG A 186 15.06 -21.04 -1.16
CA ARG A 186 14.51 -22.36 -0.83
C ARG A 186 15.55 -23.11 -0.02
N LEU A 187 15.34 -23.17 1.29
CA LEU A 187 16.14 -23.92 2.25
C LEU A 187 15.72 -25.38 2.23
N ARG A 188 16.69 -26.28 2.24
CA ARG A 188 16.51 -27.72 2.46
C ARG A 188 17.37 -28.14 3.64
N LEU A 189 16.74 -28.80 4.61
CA LEU A 189 17.40 -29.43 5.75
C LEU A 189 17.22 -30.94 5.66
N ALA A 190 18.28 -31.66 6.00
CA ALA A 190 18.37 -33.10 5.91
C ALA A 190 19.11 -33.64 7.13
N LEU A 191 18.44 -34.43 7.96
CA LEU A 191 19.03 -35.17 9.07
C LEU A 191 19.14 -36.64 8.67
N THR A 192 20.37 -37.13 8.57
CA THR A 192 20.71 -38.45 8.02
C THR A 192 21.70 -39.17 8.92
N ASP A 193 22.06 -40.41 8.60
CA ASP A 193 23.02 -41.22 9.36
C ASP A 193 22.61 -41.44 10.84
N LEU A 194 21.31 -41.42 11.15
CA LEU A 194 20.78 -41.59 12.51
C LEU A 194 21.15 -42.97 13.08
N THR A 195 21.65 -43.01 14.33
CA THR A 195 21.88 -44.27 15.07
C THR A 195 20.78 -44.60 16.09
N ALA A 196 19.93 -43.63 16.40
CA ALA A 196 18.66 -43.76 17.12
C ALA A 196 17.69 -42.66 16.66
N ASN A 197 16.47 -42.63 17.20
CA ASN A 197 15.47 -41.64 16.78
C ASN A 197 15.84 -40.21 17.19
N ALA A 198 15.79 -39.28 16.24
CA ALA A 198 16.05 -37.87 16.44
C ALA A 198 15.24 -37.02 15.45
N ASP A 199 14.74 -35.89 15.92
CA ASP A 199 13.86 -34.99 15.17
C ASP A 199 14.60 -33.71 14.74
N ILE A 200 14.07 -33.02 13.73
CA ILE A 200 14.61 -31.74 13.26
C ILE A 200 13.54 -30.66 13.16
N GLU A 201 13.88 -29.45 13.60
CA GLU A 201 13.05 -28.26 13.49
C GLU A 201 13.83 -27.08 12.94
N LEU A 202 13.20 -26.29 12.07
CA LEU A 202 13.65 -24.96 11.68
C LEU A 202 12.96 -23.91 12.54
N LEU A 203 13.72 -22.97 13.08
CA LEU A 203 13.22 -21.91 13.96
C LEU A 203 13.63 -20.52 13.45
N ASN A 204 12.79 -19.53 13.75
CA ASN A 204 13.14 -18.12 13.56
C ASN A 204 14.05 -17.61 14.70
N ARG A 205 14.50 -16.36 14.61
CA ARG A 205 15.37 -15.73 15.61
C ARG A 205 14.80 -15.68 17.04
N ASP A 206 13.47 -15.74 17.17
CA ASP A 206 12.77 -15.68 18.46
C ASP A 206 12.52 -17.09 19.03
N GLY A 207 13.01 -18.14 18.36
CA GLY A 207 12.85 -19.54 18.78
C GLY A 207 11.50 -20.15 18.43
N LYS A 208 10.71 -19.52 17.55
CA LYS A 208 9.45 -20.09 17.06
C LYS A 208 9.74 -21.08 15.93
N VAL A 209 9.19 -22.29 16.04
CA VAL A 209 9.24 -23.31 14.99
C VAL A 209 8.50 -22.81 13.74
N LEU A 210 9.21 -22.82 12.62
CA LEU A 210 8.71 -22.48 11.28
C LEU A 210 8.27 -23.72 10.51
N GLU A 211 8.99 -24.82 10.66
CA GLU A 211 8.74 -26.11 10.00
C GLU A 211 9.49 -27.21 10.78
N ALA A 212 9.00 -28.44 10.78
CA ALA A 212 9.56 -29.55 11.54
C ALA A 212 9.31 -30.91 10.89
N SER A 213 10.17 -31.89 11.18
CA SER A 213 10.00 -33.29 10.79
C SER A 213 10.28 -34.19 12.00
N TYR A 214 9.36 -35.13 12.25
CA TYR A 214 9.31 -36.01 13.42
C TYR A 214 9.08 -37.47 12.99
N GLY A 215 9.90 -37.98 12.08
CA GLY A 215 9.87 -39.39 11.70
C GLY A 215 10.24 -40.31 12.87
N GLU A 216 9.91 -41.59 12.73
CA GLU A 216 10.21 -42.58 13.77
C GLU A 216 11.42 -43.45 13.39
N GLY A 217 12.18 -43.88 14.40
CA GLY A 217 13.22 -44.88 14.26
C GLY A 217 14.52 -44.33 13.66
N LEU A 218 14.99 -44.91 12.55
CA LEU A 218 16.23 -44.50 11.87
C LEU A 218 15.95 -43.81 10.52
N ALA A 219 14.71 -43.38 10.30
CA ALA A 219 14.35 -42.66 9.07
C ALA A 219 15.11 -41.34 8.99
N SER A 220 15.49 -40.94 7.78
CA SER A 220 16.05 -39.59 7.60
C SER A 220 14.95 -38.55 7.69
N GLU A 221 15.23 -37.45 8.37
CA GLU A 221 14.32 -36.31 8.44
C GLU A 221 14.67 -35.31 7.33
N GLU A 222 13.71 -34.93 6.51
CA GLU A 222 13.95 -34.03 5.38
C GLU A 222 12.85 -32.98 5.30
N MET A 223 13.25 -31.73 5.11
CA MET A 223 12.31 -30.62 4.96
C MET A 223 12.80 -29.61 3.95
N THR A 224 11.88 -28.99 3.23
CA THR A 224 12.16 -27.93 2.24
C THR A 224 11.21 -26.78 2.44
N GLN A 225 11.75 -25.59 2.74
CA GLN A 225 10.97 -24.39 3.04
C GLN A 225 11.52 -23.17 2.32
N ALA A 226 10.64 -22.35 1.74
CA ALA A 226 11.04 -21.03 1.27
C ALA A 226 11.08 -20.05 2.45
N VAL A 227 12.22 -19.40 2.63
CA VAL A 227 12.46 -18.46 3.73
C VAL A 227 13.15 -17.21 3.22
N ASP A 228 12.87 -16.07 3.86
CA ASP A 228 13.43 -14.77 3.50
C ASP A 228 14.87 -14.61 3.98
N ALA A 229 15.52 -13.52 3.56
CA ALA A 229 16.81 -13.14 4.11
C ALA A 229 16.68 -12.90 5.62
N GLY A 230 17.61 -13.42 6.41
CA GLY A 230 17.54 -13.33 7.86
C GLY A 230 18.35 -14.39 8.58
N ASP A 231 18.28 -14.35 9.91
CA ASP A 231 18.94 -15.28 10.82
C ASP A 231 17.96 -16.37 11.27
N TYR A 232 18.38 -17.62 11.14
CA TYR A 232 17.59 -18.80 11.43
C TYR A 232 18.37 -19.76 12.31
N TYR A 233 17.61 -20.63 12.96
CA TYR A 233 18.13 -21.67 13.85
C TYR A 233 17.60 -23.03 13.43
N ILE A 234 18.39 -24.07 13.67
CA ILE A 234 17.98 -25.47 13.50
C ILE A 234 18.08 -26.09 14.89
N ARG A 235 17.06 -26.82 15.31
CA ARG A 235 17.12 -27.68 16.49
C ARG A 235 17.08 -29.13 16.03
N VAL A 236 18.06 -29.90 16.44
CA VAL A 236 18.02 -31.37 16.41
C VAL A 236 17.75 -31.84 17.82
N SER A 237 16.82 -32.77 18.04
CA SER A 237 16.48 -33.25 19.39
C SER A 237 16.38 -34.77 19.46
N SER A 238 16.89 -35.37 20.54
CA SER A 238 16.79 -36.80 20.76
C SER A 238 15.33 -37.22 20.98
N ALA A 239 14.87 -38.27 20.29
CA ALA A 239 13.47 -38.70 20.28
C ALA A 239 13.32 -40.19 20.67
N GLY A 240 14.01 -40.62 21.74
CA GLY A 240 13.89 -41.96 22.30
C GLY A 240 15.19 -42.77 22.39
N GLY A 241 16.34 -42.16 22.07
CA GLY A 241 17.65 -42.77 22.27
C GLY A 241 18.79 -41.83 21.86
N ASP A 242 20.00 -42.30 22.14
CA ASP A 242 21.27 -41.63 21.84
C ASP A 242 21.61 -41.81 20.34
N SER A 243 21.59 -40.73 19.56
CA SER A 243 21.72 -40.73 18.11
C SER A 243 22.86 -39.85 17.64
N ASN A 244 23.83 -40.45 16.94
CA ASN A 244 24.71 -39.70 16.06
C ASN A 244 23.92 -39.33 14.80
N TYR A 245 24.22 -38.18 14.21
CA TYR A 245 23.57 -37.74 12.99
C TYR A 245 24.51 -36.97 12.07
N ARG A 246 24.06 -36.81 10.83
CA ARG A 246 24.59 -35.87 9.84
C ARG A 246 23.49 -34.89 9.46
N LEU A 247 23.72 -33.61 9.74
CA LEU A 247 22.86 -32.52 9.30
C LEU A 247 23.45 -31.88 8.04
N ALA A 248 22.68 -31.90 6.95
CA ALA A 248 22.98 -31.14 5.74
C ALA A 248 22.01 -29.96 5.56
N VAL A 249 22.58 -28.79 5.28
CA VAL A 249 21.88 -27.51 5.16
C VAL A 249 22.20 -26.91 3.79
N ALA A 250 21.19 -26.74 2.95
CA ALA A 250 21.35 -26.20 1.60
C ALA A 250 20.34 -25.07 1.35
N ALA A 251 20.75 -23.99 0.69
CA ALA A 251 19.89 -22.87 0.34
C ALA A 251 20.06 -22.52 -1.15
N ASN A 252 18.95 -22.53 -1.88
CA ASN A 252 18.92 -22.09 -3.28
C ASN A 252 18.18 -20.77 -3.40
N VAL A 253 18.87 -19.71 -3.81
CA VAL A 253 18.27 -18.38 -3.99
C VAL A 253 17.07 -18.47 -4.94
N LEU A 254 15.93 -17.93 -4.51
CA LEU A 254 14.75 -17.80 -5.36
C LEU A 254 14.89 -16.58 -6.26
N SER A 255 14.47 -16.72 -7.52
CA SER A 255 14.74 -15.74 -8.58
C SER A 255 13.97 -14.41 -8.47
N VAL A 256 12.97 -14.33 -7.57
CA VAL A 256 12.22 -13.10 -7.30
C VAL A 256 12.65 -12.60 -5.92
N PRO A 257 13.31 -11.42 -5.84
CA PRO A 257 13.76 -10.87 -4.57
C PRO A 257 12.60 -10.17 -3.84
N ASP A 258 12.51 -10.38 -2.52
CA ASP A 258 11.66 -9.61 -1.60
C ASP A 258 12.39 -8.31 -1.21
N ASN A 259 11.95 -7.17 -1.76
CA ASN A 259 12.53 -5.86 -1.45
C ASN A 259 11.50 -4.86 -0.94
N ALA A 260 10.23 -5.22 -0.95
CA ALA A 260 9.17 -4.35 -0.49
C ALA A 260 9.13 -4.33 1.04
N GLY A 261 8.61 -3.24 1.60
CA GLY A 261 8.52 -3.11 3.05
C GLY A 261 7.19 -3.62 3.55
N ASN A 262 7.15 -4.31 4.69
CA ASN A 262 5.89 -4.80 5.26
C ASN A 262 4.98 -3.76 5.96
N THR A 263 5.40 -2.49 6.02
CA THR A 263 4.65 -1.41 6.68
C THR A 263 4.84 -0.09 5.92
N PHE A 264 3.97 0.89 6.16
CA PHE A 264 4.17 2.27 5.67
C PHE A 264 5.57 2.83 5.97
N ARG A 265 6.12 2.55 7.17
CA ARG A 265 7.44 3.05 7.60
C ARG A 265 8.59 2.39 6.85
N THR A 266 8.45 1.11 6.51
CA THR A 266 9.47 0.33 5.82
C THR A 266 9.28 0.28 4.32
N ALA A 267 8.23 0.93 3.80
CA ALA A 267 7.84 0.90 2.40
C ALA A 267 9.02 1.21 1.46
N ARG A 268 9.14 0.43 0.39
CA ARG A 268 10.17 0.61 -0.62
C ARG A 268 9.96 1.95 -1.33
N ASN A 269 10.86 2.90 -1.10
CA ASN A 269 10.81 4.19 -1.75
C ASN A 269 11.24 4.05 -3.21
N ILE A 270 10.30 4.21 -4.14
CA ILE A 270 10.56 4.16 -5.56
C ILE A 270 10.80 5.54 -6.17
N GLY A 271 10.70 6.63 -5.39
CA GLY A 271 10.97 8.00 -5.82
C GLY A 271 9.80 8.65 -6.56
N THR A 272 10.09 9.72 -7.31
CA THR A 272 9.06 10.44 -8.08
C THR A 272 8.65 9.67 -9.32
N LEU A 273 7.34 9.50 -9.53
CA LEU A 273 6.78 8.92 -10.76
C LEU A 273 6.47 10.03 -11.77
N GLY A 274 6.57 9.67 -13.04
CA GLY A 274 6.19 10.52 -14.17
C GLY A 274 5.70 9.66 -15.32
N SER A 275 5.67 10.21 -16.53
CA SER A 275 5.04 9.58 -17.71
C SER A 275 5.74 8.33 -18.23
N SER A 276 6.92 7.99 -17.72
CA SER A 276 7.62 6.75 -18.04
C SER A 276 7.18 5.62 -17.11
N SER A 277 6.70 4.51 -17.69
CA SER A 277 6.31 3.34 -16.92
C SER A 277 7.51 2.72 -16.20
N ARG A 278 7.29 2.31 -14.95
CA ARG A 278 8.28 1.65 -14.08
C ARG A 278 7.72 0.34 -13.59
N SER A 279 8.54 -0.70 -13.55
CA SER A 279 8.12 -2.05 -13.20
C SER A 279 9.00 -2.63 -12.09
N PHE A 280 8.36 -3.25 -11.10
CA PHE A 280 8.99 -3.88 -9.95
C PHE A 280 8.49 -5.33 -9.86
N GLN A 281 9.36 -6.24 -9.42
CA GLN A 281 8.99 -7.63 -9.14
C GLN A 281 9.26 -7.89 -7.67
N ASP A 282 8.34 -8.62 -7.04
CA ASP A 282 8.35 -8.96 -5.62
C ASP A 282 7.44 -10.18 -5.37
N PHE A 283 7.30 -10.59 -4.12
CA PHE A 283 6.51 -11.75 -3.70
C PHE A 283 5.66 -11.38 -2.48
N ILE A 284 4.48 -11.98 -2.34
CA ILE A 284 3.70 -11.96 -1.10
C ILE A 284 3.24 -13.37 -0.70
N GLY A 285 3.11 -13.62 0.60
CA GLY A 285 2.73 -14.93 1.11
C GLY A 285 2.70 -15.07 2.63
N ASN A 286 2.70 -16.31 3.12
CA ASN A 286 2.43 -16.65 4.54
C ASN A 286 3.51 -16.19 5.55
N GLY A 287 4.64 -15.66 5.08
CA GLY A 287 5.67 -14.99 5.89
C GLY A 287 5.84 -13.50 5.58
N ASP A 288 5.15 -13.02 4.54
CA ASP A 288 5.31 -11.72 3.92
C ASP A 288 3.95 -11.25 3.40
N ALA A 289 3.11 -10.85 4.34
CA ALA A 289 1.69 -10.63 4.07
C ALA A 289 1.42 -9.27 3.41
N ASN A 290 2.42 -8.39 3.32
CA ASN A 290 2.22 -7.04 2.81
C ASN A 290 3.47 -6.51 2.14
N ASP A 291 3.29 -6.00 0.93
CA ASP A 291 4.33 -5.25 0.25
C ASP A 291 3.91 -3.81 0.09
N PHE A 292 4.60 -2.92 0.80
CA PHE A 292 4.42 -1.49 0.70
C PHE A 292 5.48 -0.85 -0.19
N TYR A 293 5.00 -0.02 -1.11
CA TYR A 293 5.80 0.89 -1.93
C TYR A 293 5.43 2.33 -1.59
N ARG A 294 6.39 3.24 -1.65
CA ARG A 294 6.17 4.69 -1.50
C ARG A 294 6.67 5.43 -2.73
N PHE A 295 5.85 6.32 -3.26
CA PHE A 295 6.22 7.21 -4.36
C PHE A 295 5.76 8.64 -4.14
N SER A 296 6.31 9.56 -4.92
CA SER A 296 5.87 10.96 -4.99
C SER A 296 5.40 11.34 -6.39
N LEU A 297 4.45 12.26 -6.46
CA LEU A 297 4.04 12.97 -7.65
C LEU A 297 4.43 14.43 -7.48
N SER A 298 5.16 14.98 -8.45
CA SER A 298 5.56 16.40 -8.45
C SER A 298 4.43 17.34 -8.84
N GLN A 299 3.38 16.81 -9.47
CA GLN A 299 2.19 17.55 -9.89
C GLN A 299 1.00 16.58 -10.04
N ASN A 300 -0.20 17.12 -10.23
CA ASN A 300 -1.38 16.32 -10.48
C ASN A 300 -1.15 15.42 -11.71
N SER A 301 -1.50 14.15 -11.61
CA SER A 301 -1.15 13.15 -12.61
C SER A 301 -2.26 12.12 -12.79
N ASN A 302 -2.43 11.64 -14.01
CA ASN A 302 -3.18 10.43 -14.29
C ASN A 302 -2.29 9.23 -13.94
N PHE A 303 -2.50 8.71 -12.74
CA PHE A 303 -1.80 7.56 -12.20
C PHE A 303 -2.46 6.27 -12.68
N SER A 304 -1.63 5.32 -13.12
CA SER A 304 -2.04 3.95 -13.36
C SER A 304 -1.12 2.96 -12.66
N LEU A 305 -1.73 1.89 -12.18
CA LEU A 305 -1.09 0.74 -11.55
C LEU A 305 -1.66 -0.53 -12.17
N GLU A 306 -0.79 -1.47 -12.49
CA GLU A 306 -1.14 -2.84 -12.88
C GLU A 306 -0.33 -3.84 -12.05
N LEU A 307 -1.01 -4.83 -11.46
CA LEU A 307 -0.40 -5.98 -10.81
C LEU A 307 -0.60 -7.21 -11.70
N THR A 308 0.50 -7.81 -12.17
CA THR A 308 0.48 -8.91 -13.14
C THR A 308 1.40 -10.05 -12.70
N GLY A 309 1.39 -11.17 -13.44
CA GLY A 309 2.29 -12.30 -13.17
C GLY A 309 1.91 -13.13 -11.95
N LEU A 310 0.65 -13.02 -11.52
CA LEU A 310 0.11 -13.77 -10.39
C LEU A 310 -0.08 -15.24 -10.72
N SER A 311 0.22 -16.09 -9.75
CA SER A 311 -0.02 -17.54 -9.74
C SER A 311 -1.06 -17.97 -8.70
N ALA A 312 -1.39 -17.05 -7.79
CA ALA A 312 -2.45 -17.15 -6.79
C ALA A 312 -3.03 -15.76 -6.51
N ASP A 313 -4.07 -15.70 -5.69
CA ASP A 313 -4.88 -14.50 -5.45
C ASP A 313 -4.15 -13.42 -4.61
N ALA A 314 -4.13 -12.20 -5.13
CA ALA A 314 -3.45 -11.05 -4.56
C ALA A 314 -4.14 -9.74 -4.93
N ASP A 315 -4.37 -8.91 -3.91
CA ASP A 315 -5.11 -7.67 -4.01
C ASP A 315 -4.19 -6.45 -3.92
N VAL A 316 -4.69 -5.29 -4.34
CA VAL A 316 -3.95 -4.02 -4.26
C VAL A 316 -4.77 -2.90 -3.64
N GLN A 317 -4.10 -2.09 -2.84
CA GLN A 317 -4.63 -0.85 -2.26
C GLN A 317 -3.67 0.31 -2.49
N LEU A 318 -4.24 1.51 -2.64
CA LEU A 318 -3.54 2.77 -2.79
C LEU A 318 -3.97 3.73 -1.68
N PHE A 319 -3.01 4.31 -0.99
CA PHE A 319 -3.19 5.22 0.13
C PHE A 319 -2.51 6.57 -0.13
N ASN A 320 -3.06 7.64 0.44
CA ASN A 320 -2.40 8.95 0.48
C ASN A 320 -1.38 9.03 1.64
N SER A 321 -0.74 10.20 1.79
CA SER A 321 0.26 10.48 2.84
C SER A 321 -0.28 10.36 4.27
N LEU A 322 -1.59 10.53 4.46
CA LEU A 322 -2.29 10.40 5.73
C LEU A 322 -2.69 8.95 6.04
N GLY A 323 -2.35 8.00 5.16
CA GLY A 323 -2.74 6.59 5.29
C GLY A 323 -4.20 6.31 4.95
N GLN A 324 -4.91 7.27 4.32
CA GLN A 324 -6.29 7.10 3.90
C GLN A 324 -6.34 6.38 2.55
N LEU A 325 -7.27 5.44 2.40
CA LEU A 325 -7.46 4.67 1.18
C LEU A 325 -8.07 5.54 0.06
N VAL A 326 -7.41 5.60 -1.09
CA VAL A 326 -7.83 6.40 -2.27
C VAL A 326 -8.05 5.56 -3.54
N GLY A 327 -7.67 4.28 -3.51
CA GLY A 327 -7.94 3.32 -4.58
C GLY A 327 -7.71 1.89 -4.12
N GLN A 328 -8.39 0.91 -4.74
CA GLN A 328 -8.21 -0.52 -4.47
C GLN A 328 -8.74 -1.36 -5.63
N SER A 329 -8.26 -2.60 -5.75
CA SER A 329 -8.74 -3.62 -6.69
C SER A 329 -8.64 -5.00 -6.06
N TRP A 330 -9.61 -5.87 -6.38
CA TRP A 330 -9.88 -7.17 -5.72
C TRP A 330 -10.32 -8.26 -6.72
N ALA A 331 -9.62 -8.37 -7.85
CA ALA A 331 -9.93 -9.34 -8.89
C ALA A 331 -9.54 -10.76 -8.43
N PRO A 332 -10.47 -11.73 -8.41
CA PRO A 332 -10.21 -13.02 -7.80
C PRO A 332 -9.22 -13.88 -8.58
N GLY A 333 -8.56 -14.80 -7.87
CA GLY A 333 -7.65 -15.80 -8.44
C GLY A 333 -6.38 -15.18 -9.02
N SER A 334 -5.86 -15.72 -10.12
CA SER A 334 -4.65 -15.19 -10.76
C SER A 334 -4.92 -14.03 -11.74
N SER A 335 -6.04 -13.33 -11.57
CA SER A 335 -6.45 -12.21 -12.45
C SER A 335 -5.57 -10.99 -12.17
N SER A 336 -5.27 -10.18 -13.18
CA SER A 336 -4.47 -8.96 -12.95
C SER A 336 -5.28 -7.89 -12.23
N GLU A 337 -4.63 -7.16 -11.32
CA GLU A 337 -5.23 -6.00 -10.66
C GLU A 337 -4.91 -4.70 -11.40
N SER A 338 -5.83 -3.74 -11.35
CA SER A 338 -5.55 -2.41 -11.89
C SER A 338 -6.20 -1.29 -11.09
N ILE A 339 -5.48 -0.18 -10.95
CA ILE A 339 -6.00 1.07 -10.40
C ILE A 339 -5.66 2.19 -11.37
N ASN A 340 -6.67 2.95 -11.78
CA ASN A 340 -6.50 4.18 -12.57
C ASN A 340 -7.16 5.34 -11.83
N ARG A 341 -6.39 6.40 -11.53
CA ARG A 341 -6.86 7.56 -10.76
C ARG A 341 -6.18 8.83 -11.22
N SER A 342 -6.91 9.95 -11.20
CA SER A 342 -6.30 11.27 -11.17
C SER A 342 -5.89 11.56 -9.73
N LEU A 343 -4.60 11.73 -9.49
CA LEU A 343 -4.03 12.00 -8.18
C LEU A 343 -3.45 13.41 -8.15
N ALA A 344 -3.57 14.09 -7.02
CA ALA A 344 -2.90 15.34 -6.80
C ALA A 344 -1.37 15.15 -6.70
N ALA A 345 -0.62 16.25 -6.74
CA ALA A 345 0.76 16.24 -6.27
C ALA A 345 0.82 15.70 -4.82
N GLY A 346 1.91 15.02 -4.46
CA GLY A 346 2.08 14.52 -3.10
C GLY A 346 2.68 13.13 -3.00
N THR A 347 2.70 12.60 -1.77
CA THR A 347 3.24 11.27 -1.47
C THR A 347 2.11 10.25 -1.35
N TYR A 348 2.32 9.09 -1.97
CA TYR A 348 1.36 7.98 -1.97
C TYR A 348 2.04 6.66 -1.62
N TYR A 349 1.23 5.71 -1.17
CA TYR A 349 1.66 4.37 -0.81
C TYR A 349 0.80 3.32 -1.49
N ILE A 350 1.43 2.28 -1.99
CA ILE A 350 0.76 1.10 -2.53
C ILE A 350 0.96 -0.02 -1.54
N ARG A 351 -0.08 -0.84 -1.31
CA ARG A 351 -0.01 -2.09 -0.59
C ARG A 351 -0.44 -3.21 -1.53
N VAL A 352 0.41 -4.21 -1.71
CA VAL A 352 0.06 -5.50 -2.33
C VAL A 352 -0.06 -6.52 -1.18
N PHE A 353 -1.10 -7.35 -1.17
CA PHE A 353 -1.30 -8.32 -0.09
C PHE A 353 -2.09 -9.55 -0.60
N PRO A 354 -1.88 -10.74 -0.01
CA PRO A 354 -2.52 -11.95 -0.50
C PRO A 354 -3.98 -12.03 -0.04
N TYR A 355 -4.82 -12.65 -0.86
CA TYR A 355 -6.12 -13.10 -0.39
C TYR A 355 -5.95 -14.39 0.45
N ALA A 356 -6.40 -14.34 1.70
CA ALA A 356 -6.22 -15.41 2.69
C ALA A 356 -4.74 -15.83 2.86
N THR A 357 -4.39 -17.08 2.59
CA THR A 357 -3.02 -17.63 2.73
C THR A 357 -2.34 -17.87 1.39
N ALA A 358 -2.79 -17.18 0.34
CA ALA A 358 -2.22 -17.29 -1.00
C ALA A 358 -0.74 -16.88 -1.01
N ASN A 359 0.04 -17.52 -1.86
CA ASN A 359 1.45 -17.22 -2.08
C ASN A 359 1.65 -16.96 -3.56
N THR A 360 2.18 -15.79 -3.93
CA THR A 360 2.39 -15.48 -5.34
C THR A 360 3.53 -14.48 -5.54
N ASN A 361 4.29 -14.70 -6.60
CA ASN A 361 5.11 -13.63 -7.17
C ASN A 361 4.21 -12.65 -7.90
N TYR A 362 4.68 -11.43 -8.09
CA TYR A 362 4.00 -10.45 -8.93
C TYR A 362 4.97 -9.52 -9.65
N ARG A 363 4.41 -8.80 -10.62
CA ARG A 363 5.02 -7.64 -11.28
C ARG A 363 4.09 -6.44 -11.12
N LEU A 364 4.57 -5.44 -10.39
CA LEU A 364 3.90 -4.15 -10.18
C LEU A 364 4.40 -3.15 -11.22
N THR A 365 3.53 -2.70 -12.11
CA THR A 365 3.84 -1.71 -13.13
C THR A 365 3.10 -0.41 -12.85
N LEU A 366 3.81 0.71 -12.83
CA LEU A 366 3.32 2.02 -12.43
C LEU A 366 3.62 3.07 -13.48
N ASN A 367 2.65 3.94 -13.75
CA ASN A 367 2.81 5.12 -14.59
C ASN A 367 2.10 6.31 -13.94
N ALA A 368 2.63 7.51 -14.14
CA ALA A 368 1.95 8.74 -13.74
C ALA A 368 2.10 9.77 -14.84
N ALA A 369 1.19 9.74 -15.82
CA ALA A 369 1.17 10.75 -16.86
C ALA A 369 0.80 12.09 -16.22
N GLU A 370 1.75 13.01 -16.20
CA GLU A 370 1.54 14.34 -15.65
C GLU A 370 0.32 14.97 -16.34
N LEU A 371 -0.62 15.49 -15.55
CA LEU A 371 -1.60 16.41 -16.07
C LEU A 371 -0.84 17.68 -16.34
N THR A 372 -0.28 17.79 -17.54
CA THR A 372 0.22 19.06 -18.02
C THR A 372 -0.93 20.05 -17.86
N ALA A 373 -0.66 21.19 -17.23
CA ALA A 373 -1.52 22.35 -17.29
C ALA A 373 -1.58 22.78 -18.76
N SER A 374 -2.37 22.05 -19.55
CA SER A 374 -3.02 22.61 -20.72
C SER A 374 -3.76 23.84 -20.19
N PRO A 375 -3.70 25.00 -20.86
CA PRO A 375 -4.48 26.16 -20.46
C PRO A 375 -5.88 25.66 -20.19
N SER A 376 -6.33 25.87 -18.95
CA SER A 376 -7.54 25.35 -18.33
C SER A 376 -8.64 25.20 -19.40
N SER A 377 -8.83 23.98 -19.93
CA SER A 377 -9.80 23.81 -21.01
C SER A 377 -11.16 23.97 -20.36
N PHE A 378 -11.79 25.10 -20.63
CA PHE A 378 -13.03 25.51 -20.02
C PHE A 378 -14.09 24.39 -20.06
N SER A 379 -14.61 24.03 -18.89
CA SER A 379 -15.69 23.07 -18.71
C SER A 379 -17.03 23.77 -18.69
N ASN A 380 -18.02 23.22 -19.40
CA ASN A 380 -19.37 23.76 -19.32
C ASN A 380 -20.10 23.47 -18.00
N VAL A 381 -19.48 22.69 -17.12
CA VAL A 381 -19.99 22.30 -15.81
C VAL A 381 -19.39 23.15 -14.67
N TYR A 382 -18.09 23.46 -14.76
CA TYR A 382 -17.33 24.09 -13.67
C TYR A 382 -16.35 25.18 -14.13
N GLY A 383 -16.38 25.55 -15.41
CA GLY A 383 -15.53 26.59 -15.97
C GLY A 383 -14.07 26.16 -15.96
N TYR A 384 -13.20 27.02 -15.43
CA TYR A 384 -11.77 26.79 -15.41
C TYR A 384 -11.29 25.87 -14.27
N GLY A 385 -12.15 25.60 -13.28
CA GLY A 385 -11.86 24.65 -12.21
C GLY A 385 -12.00 25.25 -10.81
N LEU A 386 -11.57 24.47 -9.83
CA LEU A 386 -11.48 24.84 -8.43
C LEU A 386 -10.34 25.84 -8.22
N VAL A 387 -10.62 26.95 -7.55
CA VAL A 387 -9.62 27.96 -7.23
C VAL A 387 -8.50 27.39 -6.34
N ASN A 388 -7.26 27.78 -6.61
CA ASN A 388 -6.06 27.34 -5.87
C ASN A 388 -5.19 28.55 -5.51
N ALA A 389 -5.23 28.97 -4.25
CA ALA A 389 -4.52 30.13 -3.74
C ALA A 389 -2.99 29.94 -3.80
N ALA A 390 -2.47 28.75 -3.53
CA ALA A 390 -1.05 28.45 -3.62
C ALA A 390 -0.49 28.74 -5.03
N ASP A 391 -1.16 28.24 -6.08
CA ASP A 391 -0.68 28.46 -7.45
C ASP A 391 -1.01 29.88 -7.94
N ALA A 392 -2.15 30.45 -7.54
CA ALA A 392 -2.51 31.82 -7.88
C ALA A 392 -1.51 32.85 -7.31
N VAL A 393 -1.15 32.72 -6.03
CA VAL A 393 -0.15 33.57 -5.37
C VAL A 393 1.25 33.36 -5.96
N ALA A 394 1.65 32.11 -6.23
CA ALA A 394 2.92 31.84 -6.89
C ALA A 394 3.02 32.57 -8.25
N ARG A 395 1.97 32.51 -9.07
CA ARG A 395 1.92 33.20 -10.36
C ARG A 395 1.83 34.72 -10.25
N ALA A 396 1.15 35.25 -9.22
CA ALA A 396 1.16 36.69 -8.91
C ALA A 396 2.59 37.20 -8.68
N LEU A 397 3.45 36.37 -8.10
CA LEU A 397 4.88 36.61 -7.90
C LEU A 397 5.76 36.30 -9.11
N GLY A 398 5.17 35.87 -10.24
CA GLY A 398 5.90 35.46 -11.44
C GLY A 398 6.62 34.11 -11.32
N GLN A 399 6.24 33.27 -10.36
CA GLN A 399 6.83 31.94 -10.17
C GLN A 399 6.13 30.90 -11.07
N ALA A 400 6.91 29.95 -11.58
CA ALA A 400 6.41 28.87 -12.44
C ALA A 400 5.92 27.65 -11.66
N THR A 401 6.21 27.58 -10.35
CA THR A 401 5.87 26.46 -9.47
C THR A 401 4.97 26.97 -8.35
N SER A 402 3.89 26.22 -8.08
CA SER A 402 3.00 26.47 -6.93
C SER A 402 3.78 26.56 -5.61
N LEU A 403 3.22 27.27 -4.64
CA LEU A 403 3.75 27.30 -3.29
C LEU A 403 3.78 25.88 -2.69
N PRO A 404 4.79 25.55 -1.85
CA PRO A 404 4.90 24.24 -1.23
C PRO A 404 3.72 23.94 -0.31
N ASP A 405 3.21 22.71 -0.39
CA ASP A 405 2.12 22.21 0.46
C ASP A 405 2.44 22.38 1.95
N VAL A 406 1.41 22.71 2.73
CA VAL A 406 1.49 22.76 4.19
C VAL A 406 0.50 21.77 4.82
N ALA A 407 0.56 21.61 6.14
CA ALA A 407 -0.38 20.75 6.83
C ALA A 407 -1.79 21.38 6.81
N ASN A 408 -2.78 20.61 6.38
CA ASN A 408 -4.19 21.01 6.44
C ASN A 408 -4.61 21.37 7.88
N LEU A 409 -5.43 22.40 8.00
CA LEU A 409 -6.06 22.84 9.24
C LEU A 409 -7.09 21.81 9.72
N GLY A 410 -7.80 21.18 8.79
CA GLY A 410 -8.81 20.17 9.05
C GLY A 410 -10.10 20.69 9.70
N GLY A 411 -10.99 19.75 10.03
CA GLY A 411 -12.25 20.05 10.71
C GLY A 411 -13.16 20.98 9.89
N ASN A 412 -13.63 22.05 10.53
CA ASN A 412 -14.54 23.02 9.90
C ASN A 412 -13.85 23.96 8.90
N ASN A 413 -12.51 23.96 8.83
CA ASN A 413 -11.72 24.80 7.92
C ASN A 413 -11.40 24.11 6.59
N TRP A 414 -12.09 23.01 6.27
CA TRP A 414 -11.87 22.24 5.03
C TRP A 414 -11.92 23.09 3.75
N GLY A 415 -12.68 24.18 3.73
CA GLY A 415 -12.75 25.09 2.60
C GLY A 415 -11.44 25.84 2.36
N LEU A 416 -10.74 26.22 3.43
CA LEU A 416 -9.43 26.88 3.38
C LEU A 416 -8.36 25.92 2.88
N ASP A 417 -8.41 24.67 3.37
CA ASP A 417 -7.54 23.58 2.91
C ASP A 417 -7.80 23.29 1.42
N LEU A 418 -9.07 23.25 1.00
CA LEU A 418 -9.41 22.90 -0.38
C LEU A 418 -8.95 23.95 -1.39
N VAL A 419 -8.91 25.24 -1.00
CA VAL A 419 -8.39 26.31 -1.86
C VAL A 419 -6.89 26.55 -1.64
N ASN A 420 -6.21 25.78 -0.80
CA ASN A 420 -4.78 25.93 -0.48
C ASN A 420 -4.42 27.34 0.05
N ALA A 421 -5.27 27.93 0.89
CA ALA A 421 -4.98 29.22 1.54
C ALA A 421 -3.79 29.14 2.53
N PRO A 422 -3.65 28.09 3.37
CA PRO A 422 -2.54 27.97 4.31
C PRO A 422 -1.14 28.05 3.69
N GLU A 423 -0.98 27.59 2.45
CA GLU A 423 0.27 27.66 1.68
C GLU A 423 0.69 29.12 1.41
N ALA A 424 -0.28 30.00 1.14
CA ALA A 424 -0.03 31.44 0.97
C ALA A 424 0.37 32.08 2.30
N TRP A 425 -0.32 31.75 3.39
CA TRP A 425 -0.02 32.27 4.73
C TRP A 425 1.37 31.87 5.21
N ALA A 426 1.80 30.63 4.91
CA ALA A 426 3.14 30.16 5.23
C ALA A 426 4.25 30.94 4.50
N ARG A 427 3.90 31.68 3.44
CA ARG A 427 4.78 32.62 2.74
C ARG A 427 4.61 34.07 3.18
N GLY A 428 3.75 34.33 4.16
CA GLY A 428 3.48 35.67 4.70
C GLY A 428 2.46 36.47 3.90
N TYR A 429 1.71 35.84 2.97
CA TYR A 429 0.61 36.51 2.29
C TYR A 429 -0.69 36.13 2.99
N THR A 430 -1.34 37.12 3.57
CA THR A 430 -2.49 36.99 4.48
C THR A 430 -3.64 37.91 4.07
N GLY A 431 -3.43 38.73 3.04
CA GLY A 431 -4.37 39.74 2.57
C GLY A 431 -4.17 41.10 3.23
N ASP A 432 -3.06 41.30 3.95
CA ASP A 432 -2.72 42.57 4.58
C ASP A 432 -2.71 43.72 3.56
N GLY A 433 -3.21 44.88 3.98
CA GLY A 433 -3.32 46.06 3.13
C GLY A 433 -4.36 45.99 2.00
N VAL A 434 -5.10 44.89 1.84
CA VAL A 434 -6.15 44.75 0.82
C VAL A 434 -7.53 45.02 1.40
N VAL A 435 -8.30 45.88 0.74
CA VAL A 435 -9.68 46.20 1.12
C VAL A 435 -10.67 45.38 0.28
N VAL A 436 -11.51 44.60 0.96
CA VAL A 436 -12.56 43.79 0.34
C VAL A 436 -13.94 44.34 0.73
N ALA A 437 -14.64 44.91 -0.24
CA ALA A 437 -16.02 45.35 -0.05
C ALA A 437 -17.00 44.17 -0.11
N VAL A 438 -17.83 44.04 0.92
CA VAL A 438 -18.90 43.04 1.01
C VAL A 438 -20.24 43.73 0.79
N ILE A 439 -20.76 43.61 -0.43
CA ILE A 439 -22.10 44.12 -0.79
C ILE A 439 -23.13 43.02 -0.48
N ASP A 440 -23.84 43.15 0.65
CA ASP A 440 -24.72 42.09 1.17
C ASP A 440 -25.83 42.64 2.10
N SER A 441 -26.27 41.86 3.08
CA SER A 441 -27.32 42.13 4.08
C SER A 441 -26.82 42.94 5.29
N GLY A 442 -25.54 43.32 5.30
CA GLY A 442 -24.85 43.94 6.42
C GLY A 442 -23.85 42.99 7.09
N VAL A 443 -22.92 43.56 7.84
CA VAL A 443 -21.85 42.83 8.53
C VAL A 443 -21.91 43.18 10.01
N ASP A 444 -21.87 42.18 10.88
CA ASP A 444 -21.71 42.41 12.32
C ASP A 444 -20.26 42.86 12.58
N ILE A 445 -20.01 44.15 12.41
CA ILE A 445 -18.69 44.78 12.58
C ILE A 445 -18.18 44.71 14.03
N ASN A 446 -19.01 44.30 14.99
CA ASN A 446 -18.63 44.10 16.38
C ASN A 446 -18.30 42.64 16.72
N HIS A 447 -18.40 41.73 15.75
CA HIS A 447 -18.09 40.33 15.94
C HIS A 447 -16.61 40.18 16.35
N ALA A 448 -16.33 39.42 17.42
CA ALA A 448 -15.00 39.29 18.02
C ALA A 448 -13.95 38.78 17.03
N ASP A 449 -14.39 38.00 16.05
CA ASP A 449 -13.57 37.43 14.98
C ASP A 449 -13.42 38.32 13.74
N LEU A 450 -14.14 39.44 13.65
CA LEU A 450 -14.13 40.34 12.48
C LEU A 450 -13.70 41.77 12.82
N ARG A 451 -14.00 42.25 14.02
CA ARG A 451 -13.88 43.67 14.40
C ARG A 451 -12.49 44.28 14.13
N ASP A 452 -11.44 43.47 14.24
CA ASP A 452 -10.05 43.93 14.04
C ASP A 452 -9.70 44.05 12.54
N ASN A 453 -10.52 43.45 11.68
CA ASN A 453 -10.41 43.43 10.22
C ASN A 453 -11.52 44.25 9.54
N ILE A 454 -12.24 45.12 10.26
CA ILE A 454 -13.23 45.99 9.64
C ILE A 454 -12.54 47.24 9.08
N TRP A 455 -12.83 47.56 7.83
CA TRP A 455 -12.33 48.77 7.18
C TRP A 455 -12.85 50.02 7.90
N VAL A 456 -11.98 51.03 7.98
CA VAL A 456 -12.30 52.33 8.58
C VAL A 456 -12.05 53.41 7.54
N ASN A 457 -13.08 54.20 7.21
CA ASN A 457 -12.90 55.44 6.47
C ASN A 457 -12.12 56.43 7.35
N THR A 458 -10.83 56.62 7.06
CA THR A 458 -9.98 57.52 7.84
C THR A 458 -10.19 58.99 7.52
N ASP A 459 -10.92 59.29 6.44
CA ASP A 459 -11.23 60.66 6.01
C ASP A 459 -12.47 61.22 6.72
N GLU A 460 -13.19 60.39 7.48
CA GLU A 460 -14.36 60.77 8.29
C GLU A 460 -14.04 60.92 9.78
N ILE A 461 -14.72 61.85 10.46
CA ILE A 461 -14.69 61.97 11.93
C ILE A 461 -15.91 61.24 12.51
N PRO A 462 -15.74 60.15 13.26
CA PRO A 462 -16.86 59.33 13.71
C PRO A 462 -17.94 60.06 14.51
N ASN A 463 -19.18 59.98 14.03
CA ASN A 463 -20.42 60.43 14.69
C ASN A 463 -20.50 61.96 14.90
N ASN A 464 -19.94 62.75 14.00
CA ASN A 464 -20.06 64.20 14.05
C ASN A 464 -21.29 64.73 13.27
N GLY A 465 -21.97 63.87 12.50
CA GLY A 465 -23.14 64.23 11.69
C GLY A 465 -22.78 65.01 10.42
N VAL A 466 -21.52 64.98 9.98
CA VAL A 466 -20.97 65.66 8.82
C VAL A 466 -20.39 64.63 7.86
N ASP A 467 -20.45 64.96 6.58
CA ASP A 467 -19.74 64.26 5.50
C ASP A 467 -18.40 65.00 5.33
N ASP A 468 -17.37 64.55 6.06
CA ASP A 468 -16.09 65.26 6.18
C ASP A 468 -15.22 65.11 4.93
N ASP A 469 -15.34 63.98 4.23
CA ASP A 469 -14.63 63.69 2.98
C ASP A 469 -15.37 64.24 1.72
N GLY A 470 -16.64 64.61 1.87
CA GLY A 470 -17.47 65.20 0.82
C GLY A 470 -17.91 64.17 -0.23
N ASN A 471 -17.91 62.88 0.11
CA ASN A 471 -18.26 61.78 -0.78
C ASN A 471 -19.79 61.61 -0.95
N GLY A 472 -20.58 62.33 -0.15
CA GLY A 472 -22.05 62.32 -0.14
C GLY A 472 -22.68 61.39 0.90
N TYR A 473 -21.89 60.78 1.79
CA TYR A 473 -22.31 59.74 2.74
C TYR A 473 -21.87 60.08 4.16
N ILE A 474 -22.73 60.81 4.89
CA ILE A 474 -22.46 61.29 6.26
C ILE A 474 -22.08 60.15 7.23
N ASP A 475 -20.90 60.25 7.84
CA ASP A 475 -20.39 59.35 8.88
C ASP A 475 -20.26 57.89 8.39
N ASP A 476 -19.82 57.64 7.17
CA ASP A 476 -19.71 56.29 6.57
C ASP A 476 -18.48 55.48 7.03
N ILE A 477 -18.19 55.53 8.33
CA ILE A 477 -16.97 55.04 8.99
C ILE A 477 -16.58 53.61 8.62
N ASN A 478 -17.54 52.70 8.44
CA ASN A 478 -17.26 51.28 8.13
C ASN A 478 -17.92 50.82 6.82
N GLY A 479 -18.39 51.78 6.02
CA GLY A 479 -19.19 51.56 4.83
C GLY A 479 -20.59 52.17 4.95
N TRP A 480 -21.49 51.76 4.06
CA TRP A 480 -22.80 52.40 3.90
C TRP A 480 -23.96 51.40 3.79
N ASN A 481 -25.14 51.82 4.26
CA ASN A 481 -26.40 51.11 4.05
C ASN A 481 -27.22 51.79 2.95
N PHE A 482 -27.40 51.12 1.82
CA PHE A 482 -28.20 51.55 0.68
C PHE A 482 -29.68 51.14 0.77
N GLY A 483 -30.11 50.44 1.82
CA GLY A 483 -31.47 49.96 1.99
C GLY A 483 -32.51 51.08 1.81
N VAL A 484 -33.56 50.82 1.03
CA VAL A 484 -34.65 51.78 0.82
C VAL A 484 -35.34 52.06 2.16
N GLY A 485 -35.43 53.34 2.53
CA GLY A 485 -35.94 53.78 3.83
C GLY A 485 -34.95 53.62 5.00
N GLN A 486 -33.73 53.13 4.73
CA GLN A 486 -32.64 52.91 5.68
C GLN A 486 -31.31 53.46 5.15
N ASN A 487 -31.34 54.41 4.19
CA ASN A 487 -30.15 54.92 3.52
C ASN A 487 -29.31 55.79 4.48
N ASN A 488 -28.33 55.20 5.17
CA ASN A 488 -27.55 55.79 6.26
C ASN A 488 -26.25 54.99 6.55
N ASN A 489 -25.52 55.35 7.60
CA ASN A 489 -24.28 54.70 8.01
C ASN A 489 -24.44 53.40 8.83
N ASN A 490 -25.65 52.87 9.00
CA ASN A 490 -25.87 51.64 9.77
C ASN A 490 -25.64 50.38 8.94
N VAL A 491 -24.39 49.91 8.91
CA VAL A 491 -23.96 48.70 8.18
C VAL A 491 -24.27 47.37 8.88
N LEU A 492 -24.80 47.40 10.11
CA LEU A 492 -25.09 46.20 10.89
C LEU A 492 -26.20 45.36 10.26
N PRO A 493 -26.17 44.02 10.44
CA PRO A 493 -27.24 43.15 9.97
C PRO A 493 -28.57 43.45 10.69
N GLY A 494 -29.68 43.20 10.00
CA GLY A 494 -31.00 43.22 10.65
C GLY A 494 -31.15 42.07 11.67
N THR A 495 -32.08 42.19 12.61
CA THR A 495 -32.25 41.22 13.72
C THR A 495 -33.46 40.28 13.56
N ASN A 496 -34.25 40.45 12.49
CA ASN A 496 -35.61 39.89 12.43
C ASN A 496 -35.71 38.55 11.69
N ASP A 497 -34.64 38.11 11.02
CA ASP A 497 -34.62 36.89 10.20
C ASP A 497 -33.19 36.32 10.17
N PRO A 498 -32.98 35.00 10.26
CA PRO A 498 -31.65 34.40 10.14
C PRO A 498 -30.89 34.78 8.85
N GLY A 499 -31.61 35.04 7.75
CA GLY A 499 -31.03 35.46 6.47
C GLY A 499 -30.33 36.83 6.53
N GLN A 500 -30.56 37.60 7.59
CA GLN A 500 -29.89 38.89 7.82
C GLN A 500 -28.43 38.73 8.25
N GLY A 501 -28.05 37.55 8.75
CA GLY A 501 -26.66 37.23 9.10
C GLY A 501 -25.80 36.83 7.91
N HIS A 502 -26.34 36.84 6.69
CA HIS A 502 -25.67 36.33 5.50
C HIS A 502 -24.37 37.10 5.19
N GLY A 503 -24.38 38.43 5.27
CA GLY A 503 -23.20 39.25 5.01
C GLY A 503 -22.10 39.06 6.05
N THR A 504 -22.48 38.76 7.30
CA THR A 504 -21.53 38.40 8.36
C THR A 504 -20.85 37.06 8.08
N HIS A 505 -21.58 36.07 7.56
CA HIS A 505 -21.02 34.76 7.17
C HIS A 505 -20.06 34.88 5.99
N VAL A 506 -20.45 35.69 5.00
CA VAL A 506 -19.61 36.04 3.86
C VAL A 506 -18.32 36.75 4.31
N ALA A 507 -18.42 37.77 5.17
CA ALA A 507 -17.26 38.50 5.69
C ALA A 507 -16.29 37.59 6.45
N GLY A 508 -16.78 36.68 7.29
CA GLY A 508 -15.92 35.72 8.01
C GLY A 508 -15.20 34.74 7.10
N THR A 509 -15.82 34.35 5.99
CA THR A 509 -15.17 33.46 5.02
C THR A 509 -14.00 34.17 4.31
N ILE A 510 -14.10 35.48 4.14
CA ILE A 510 -13.03 36.32 3.56
C ILE A 510 -11.95 36.57 4.60
N ALA A 511 -12.31 37.17 5.74
CA ALA A 511 -11.34 37.81 6.65
C ALA A 511 -11.67 37.64 8.14
N ALA A 512 -12.24 36.50 8.58
CA ALA A 512 -12.19 36.19 10.01
C ALA A 512 -10.72 36.10 10.47
N ALA A 513 -10.38 36.77 11.57
CA ALA A 513 -9.00 36.92 12.01
C ALA A 513 -8.39 35.58 12.45
N ASN A 514 -7.10 35.40 12.23
CA ASN A 514 -6.37 34.24 12.76
C ASN A 514 -5.97 34.48 14.23
N ASN A 515 -6.97 34.52 15.12
CA ASN A 515 -6.82 34.93 16.53
C ASN A 515 -7.03 33.77 17.53
N GLY A 516 -7.23 32.54 17.05
CA GLY A 516 -7.50 31.36 17.87
C GLY A 516 -8.94 31.23 18.38
N ILE A 517 -9.86 32.06 17.89
CA ILE A 517 -11.30 32.02 18.17
C ILE A 517 -12.00 31.57 16.87
N GLY A 518 -13.07 30.79 16.99
CA GLY A 518 -13.98 30.59 15.87
C GLY A 518 -13.39 29.97 14.61
N VAL A 519 -13.29 30.79 13.56
CA VAL A 519 -12.83 30.40 12.21
C VAL A 519 -11.76 31.37 11.72
N THR A 520 -11.07 31.00 10.64
CA THR A 520 -10.12 31.89 9.96
C THR A 520 -10.61 32.14 8.53
N GLY A 521 -10.53 33.37 8.06
CA GLY A 521 -10.86 33.72 6.67
C GLY A 521 -9.73 33.33 5.72
N VAL A 522 -10.04 33.23 4.43
CA VAL A 522 -9.02 32.97 3.40
C VAL A 522 -7.91 34.03 3.40
N ALA A 523 -8.28 35.30 3.57
CA ALA A 523 -7.41 36.46 3.65
C ALA A 523 -7.59 37.14 5.01
N HIS A 524 -7.09 36.48 6.06
CA HIS A 524 -7.39 36.78 7.46
C HIS A 524 -6.79 38.09 8.01
N GLU A 525 -6.09 38.88 7.19
CA GLU A 525 -5.63 40.25 7.52
C GLU A 525 -6.19 41.31 6.54
N SER A 526 -7.08 40.93 5.61
CA SER A 526 -7.78 41.90 4.76
C SER A 526 -8.81 42.71 5.53
N SER A 527 -9.01 43.98 5.11
CA SER A 527 -10.02 44.87 5.68
C SER A 527 -11.36 44.74 4.98
N ILE A 528 -12.46 44.57 5.74
CA ILE A 528 -13.82 44.42 5.22
C ILE A 528 -14.55 45.77 5.22
N MET A 529 -14.85 46.28 4.02
CA MET A 529 -15.78 47.41 3.84
C MET A 529 -17.21 46.88 3.78
N ALA A 530 -18.03 47.23 4.77
CA ALA A 530 -19.37 46.66 4.92
C ALA A 530 -20.42 47.49 4.15
N ILE A 531 -20.99 46.92 3.09
CA ILE A 531 -22.01 47.61 2.29
C ILE A 531 -23.33 46.85 2.40
N ARG A 532 -24.30 47.44 3.07
CA ARG A 532 -25.62 46.85 3.28
C ARG A 532 -26.59 47.27 2.20
N MET A 533 -27.27 46.32 1.57
CA MET A 533 -28.25 46.56 0.52
C MET A 533 -29.68 46.65 1.04
N GLY A 534 -29.95 46.18 2.26
CA GLY A 534 -31.26 46.19 2.88
C GLY A 534 -31.51 44.93 3.70
N ASP A 535 -32.74 44.79 4.19
CA ASP A 535 -33.21 43.65 4.97
C ASP A 535 -33.50 42.43 4.08
N VAL A 536 -33.10 41.25 4.53
CA VAL A 536 -33.33 39.96 3.88
C VAL A 536 -34.38 39.15 4.64
N SER A 537 -35.33 38.55 3.92
CA SER A 537 -36.22 37.51 4.44
C SER A 537 -36.45 36.43 3.39
N GLY A 538 -36.42 35.16 3.80
CA GLY A 538 -36.56 34.02 2.88
C GLY A 538 -35.53 34.00 1.74
N GLY A 539 -34.32 34.52 1.97
CA GLY A 539 -33.24 34.62 0.97
C GLY A 539 -33.43 35.71 -0.08
N ARG A 540 -34.31 36.69 0.15
CA ARG A 540 -34.56 37.82 -0.76
C ARG A 540 -34.49 39.15 -0.01
N PHE A 541 -33.92 40.17 -0.65
CA PHE A 541 -33.98 41.54 -0.14
C PHE A 541 -35.41 42.09 -0.21
N LEU A 542 -35.88 42.70 0.87
CA LEU A 542 -37.22 43.28 1.00
C LEU A 542 -37.26 44.75 0.58
N ASN A 543 -36.22 45.51 0.91
CA ASN A 543 -36.07 46.94 0.67
C ASN A 543 -34.71 47.23 0.02
N ALA A 544 -34.36 46.42 -0.97
CA ALA A 544 -33.07 46.47 -1.66
C ALA A 544 -32.78 47.86 -2.26
N GLY A 545 -31.60 48.40 -1.98
CA GLY A 545 -31.05 49.65 -2.51
C GLY A 545 -30.58 49.58 -3.97
N ASN A 546 -29.83 50.60 -4.42
CA ASN A 546 -29.29 50.62 -5.79
C ASN A 546 -27.90 49.94 -5.88
N LEU A 547 -27.86 48.73 -6.44
CA LEU A 547 -26.61 47.95 -6.58
C LEU A 547 -25.53 48.67 -7.42
N ALA A 548 -25.91 49.39 -8.47
CA ALA A 548 -24.95 50.12 -9.30
C ALA A 548 -24.29 51.28 -8.53
N GLN A 549 -25.02 51.90 -7.60
CA GLN A 549 -24.47 52.93 -6.71
C GLN A 549 -23.55 52.30 -5.65
N ALA A 550 -23.94 51.17 -5.06
CA ALA A 550 -23.11 50.44 -4.11
C ALA A 550 -21.77 49.98 -4.70
N ILE A 551 -21.76 49.52 -5.95
CA ILE A 551 -20.50 49.17 -6.65
C ILE A 551 -19.60 50.40 -6.83
N ARG A 552 -20.17 51.55 -7.25
CA ARG A 552 -19.37 52.79 -7.39
C ARG A 552 -18.84 53.27 -6.05
N TYR A 553 -19.68 53.26 -5.02
CA TYR A 553 -19.28 53.58 -3.65
C TYR A 553 -18.08 52.76 -3.19
N ALA A 554 -18.10 51.43 -3.41
CA ALA A 554 -16.97 50.57 -3.05
C ALA A 554 -15.68 50.97 -3.78
N VAL A 555 -15.75 51.24 -5.08
CA VAL A 555 -14.61 51.67 -5.90
C VAL A 555 -14.07 53.02 -5.41
N ASP A 556 -14.97 53.99 -5.22
CA ASP A 556 -14.62 55.37 -4.86
C ASP A 556 -14.03 55.47 -3.45
N ASN A 557 -14.38 54.54 -2.55
CA ASN A 557 -13.83 54.43 -1.19
C ASN A 557 -12.64 53.47 -1.08
N GLY A 558 -12.04 53.08 -2.21
CA GLY A 558 -10.75 52.36 -2.21
C GLY A 558 -10.84 50.86 -1.99
N ALA A 559 -11.96 50.20 -2.34
CA ALA A 559 -11.99 48.74 -2.37
C ALA A 559 -11.12 48.20 -3.53
N ASP A 560 -10.29 47.20 -3.23
CA ASP A 560 -9.50 46.47 -4.23
C ASP A 560 -10.31 45.30 -4.83
N VAL A 561 -11.15 44.69 -3.99
CA VAL A 561 -12.01 43.54 -4.34
C VAL A 561 -13.44 43.82 -3.89
N ILE A 562 -14.42 43.49 -4.73
CA ILE A 562 -15.84 43.58 -4.40
C ILE A 562 -16.45 42.19 -4.47
N ASN A 563 -16.85 41.66 -3.31
CA ASN A 563 -17.59 40.41 -3.19
C ASN A 563 -19.10 40.68 -3.27
N MET A 564 -19.76 40.07 -4.25
CA MET A 564 -21.21 40.11 -4.46
C MET A 564 -21.81 38.72 -4.35
N SER A 565 -22.20 38.34 -3.14
CA SER A 565 -22.84 37.06 -2.84
C SER A 565 -24.37 37.11 -3.00
N LEU A 566 -24.82 37.79 -4.06
CA LEU A 566 -26.21 38.14 -4.33
C LEU A 566 -26.59 37.93 -5.81
N GLY A 567 -27.89 38.01 -6.09
CA GLY A 567 -28.43 38.04 -7.44
C GLY A 567 -29.29 39.29 -7.65
N TRP A 568 -29.21 39.90 -8.83
CA TRP A 568 -29.97 41.12 -9.15
C TRP A 568 -30.70 41.04 -10.48
N THR A 569 -31.69 41.93 -10.66
CA THR A 569 -32.25 42.17 -11.99
C THR A 569 -31.24 42.92 -12.84
N ASP A 570 -31.11 42.54 -14.11
CA ASP A 570 -30.16 43.18 -15.03
C ASP A 570 -30.52 44.66 -15.27
N SER A 571 -29.51 45.50 -15.43
CA SER A 571 -29.70 46.89 -15.87
C SER A 571 -28.44 47.47 -16.52
N PRO A 572 -28.57 48.43 -17.47
CA PRO A 572 -27.43 49.13 -18.04
C PRO A 572 -26.55 49.84 -16.99
N GLU A 573 -27.14 50.31 -15.90
CA GLU A 573 -26.44 50.99 -14.82
C GLU A 573 -25.52 50.04 -14.06
N ILE A 574 -25.95 48.79 -13.82
CA ILE A 574 -25.12 47.76 -13.19
C ILE A 574 -23.95 47.40 -14.12
N GLN A 575 -24.22 47.19 -15.41
CA GLN A 575 -23.16 46.92 -16.37
C GLN A 575 -22.12 48.06 -16.42
N ALA A 576 -22.58 49.32 -16.41
CA ALA A 576 -21.71 50.49 -16.37
C ALA A 576 -20.90 50.58 -15.07
N ALA A 577 -21.48 50.21 -13.92
CA ALA A 577 -20.78 50.19 -12.64
C ALA A 577 -19.71 49.07 -12.58
N LEU A 578 -19.99 47.89 -13.14
CA LEU A 578 -19.00 46.81 -13.25
C LEU A 578 -17.85 47.21 -14.19
N ALA A 579 -18.16 47.86 -15.31
CA ALA A 579 -17.14 48.42 -16.20
C ALA A 579 -16.31 49.50 -15.50
N TYR A 580 -16.94 50.34 -14.69
CA TYR A 580 -16.27 51.35 -13.88
C TYR A 580 -15.30 50.73 -12.87
N ALA A 581 -15.72 49.70 -12.14
CA ALA A 581 -14.83 48.95 -11.23
C ALA A 581 -13.61 48.38 -11.98
N ALA A 582 -13.84 47.70 -13.11
CA ALA A 582 -12.76 47.15 -13.92
C ALA A 582 -11.78 48.24 -14.44
N SER A 583 -12.31 49.42 -14.83
CA SER A 583 -11.48 50.53 -15.30
C SER A 583 -10.64 51.19 -14.21
N ASN A 584 -11.05 51.06 -12.95
CA ASN A 584 -10.30 51.51 -11.77
C ASN A 584 -9.50 50.37 -11.11
N ASN A 585 -9.27 49.28 -11.84
CA ASN A 585 -8.51 48.11 -11.39
C ASN A 585 -9.14 47.32 -10.21
N VAL A 586 -10.42 47.54 -9.92
CA VAL A 586 -11.13 46.86 -8.83
C VAL A 586 -11.73 45.55 -9.31
N ILE A 587 -11.46 44.46 -8.58
CA ILE A 587 -11.85 43.11 -8.98
C ILE A 587 -13.24 42.77 -8.45
N THR A 588 -14.20 42.51 -9.33
CA THR A 588 -15.54 42.08 -8.92
C THR A 588 -15.67 40.55 -8.94
N VAL A 589 -16.16 39.98 -7.84
CA VAL A 589 -16.34 38.52 -7.66
C VAL A 589 -17.80 38.26 -7.33
N SER A 590 -18.50 37.48 -8.16
CA SER A 590 -19.95 37.35 -8.12
C SER A 590 -20.44 35.91 -8.11
N ALA A 591 -21.40 35.61 -7.23
CA ALA A 591 -22.06 34.33 -7.14
C ALA A 591 -22.79 33.96 -8.45
N SER A 592 -22.59 32.75 -8.98
CA SER A 592 -23.27 32.32 -10.21
C SER A 592 -24.77 32.10 -10.03
N GLY A 593 -25.21 31.83 -8.80
CA GLY A 593 -26.61 31.65 -8.40
C GLY A 593 -26.97 30.21 -8.04
N ASN A 594 -28.06 30.07 -7.28
CA ASN A 594 -28.50 28.81 -6.67
C ASN A 594 -29.76 28.25 -7.35
N GLY A 595 -29.64 27.82 -8.62
CA GLY A 595 -30.59 26.91 -9.28
C GLY A 595 -32.07 27.32 -9.36
N ASP A 596 -32.88 26.35 -9.79
CA ASP A 596 -34.34 26.44 -9.89
C ASP A 596 -35.03 26.05 -8.57
N ALA A 597 -36.38 26.04 -8.57
CA ALA A 597 -37.17 25.66 -7.41
C ALA A 597 -36.99 24.19 -6.97
N ASN A 598 -36.41 23.33 -7.82
CA ASN A 598 -36.07 21.94 -7.49
C ASN A 598 -34.64 21.81 -6.94
N GLY A 599 -33.90 22.92 -6.85
CA GLY A 599 -32.52 22.96 -6.43
C GLY A 599 -31.54 22.47 -7.49
N ASN A 600 -31.92 22.50 -8.77
CA ASN A 600 -31.04 22.19 -9.90
C ASN A 600 -30.43 23.48 -10.45
N GLY A 601 -29.11 23.52 -10.56
CA GLY A 601 -28.38 24.65 -11.16
C GLY A 601 -28.83 24.93 -12.59
N LEU A 602 -28.96 26.21 -12.93
CA LEU A 602 -29.22 26.65 -14.29
C LEU A 602 -27.96 26.49 -15.17
N PRO A 603 -28.09 26.32 -16.50
CA PRO A 603 -26.94 26.13 -17.40
C PRO A 603 -26.20 27.45 -17.75
N PHE A 604 -26.43 28.52 -16.99
CA PHE A 604 -25.81 29.83 -17.14
C PHE A 604 -25.82 30.58 -15.79
N PRO A 605 -24.87 31.50 -15.55
CA PRO A 605 -24.88 32.34 -14.36
C PRO A 605 -25.98 33.41 -14.39
N GLY A 606 -26.42 33.82 -13.20
CA GLY A 606 -27.28 34.98 -12.99
C GLY A 606 -26.53 36.32 -13.12
N ASN A 607 -27.25 37.42 -12.87
CA ASN A 607 -26.64 38.75 -12.76
C ASN A 607 -26.24 39.04 -11.30
N PRO A 608 -25.10 39.71 -11.05
CA PRO A 608 -24.17 40.28 -12.04
C PRO A 608 -23.14 39.31 -12.63
N ALA A 609 -23.06 38.07 -12.14
CA ALA A 609 -22.00 37.11 -12.50
C ALA A 609 -21.83 36.82 -14.01
N ARG A 610 -22.88 36.94 -14.82
CA ARG A 610 -22.77 36.77 -16.29
C ARG A 610 -21.83 37.76 -16.97
N TYR A 611 -21.57 38.90 -16.35
CA TYR A 611 -20.65 39.93 -16.87
C TYR A 611 -19.18 39.61 -16.60
N ALA A 612 -18.87 38.47 -15.98
CA ALA A 612 -17.49 37.99 -15.79
C ALA A 612 -16.77 37.66 -17.11
N THR A 613 -17.46 37.67 -18.25
CA THR A 613 -16.82 37.68 -19.57
C THR A 613 -15.90 38.88 -19.74
N GLN A 614 -16.25 40.02 -19.14
CA GLN A 614 -15.55 41.28 -19.37
C GLN A 614 -15.06 41.96 -18.09
N TYR A 615 -15.84 41.94 -17.01
CA TYR A 615 -15.65 42.89 -15.90
C TYR A 615 -15.38 42.26 -14.53
N GLY A 616 -15.38 40.93 -14.41
CA GLY A 616 -15.21 40.26 -13.13
C GLY A 616 -14.98 38.77 -13.22
N ILE A 617 -15.30 38.09 -12.12
CA ILE A 617 -15.18 36.64 -11.92
C ILE A 617 -16.54 36.08 -11.48
N SER A 618 -16.98 35.01 -12.11
CA SER A 618 -18.18 34.24 -11.75
C SER A 618 -17.79 33.03 -10.92
N VAL A 619 -18.52 32.77 -9.83
CA VAL A 619 -18.16 31.70 -8.89
C VAL A 619 -19.29 30.69 -8.72
N GLY A 620 -19.02 29.43 -9.06
CA GLY A 620 -19.84 28.27 -8.73
C GLY A 620 -19.41 27.58 -7.42
N ALA A 621 -20.20 26.62 -6.94
CA ALA A 621 -19.99 25.96 -5.65
C ALA A 621 -19.64 24.48 -5.79
N VAL A 622 -18.65 24.01 -5.05
CA VAL A 622 -18.35 22.59 -4.81
C VAL A 622 -18.61 22.19 -3.36
N ASP A 623 -18.75 20.89 -3.11
CA ASP A 623 -18.68 20.32 -1.78
C ASP A 623 -17.28 19.84 -1.39
N ILE A 624 -17.16 19.24 -0.21
CA ILE A 624 -15.89 18.75 0.35
C ILE A 624 -15.24 17.62 -0.47
N ASN A 625 -16.02 16.91 -1.29
CA ASN A 625 -15.52 15.87 -2.20
C ASN A 625 -15.12 16.44 -3.56
N GLN A 626 -15.17 17.78 -3.72
CA GLN A 626 -14.96 18.50 -4.97
C GLN A 626 -16.04 18.24 -6.02
N ASP A 627 -17.18 17.65 -5.61
CA ASP A 627 -18.32 17.51 -6.49
C ASP A 627 -19.02 18.86 -6.63
N ILE A 628 -19.43 19.22 -7.85
CA ILE A 628 -20.17 20.47 -8.03
C ILE A 628 -21.54 20.34 -7.35
N ALA A 629 -21.83 21.31 -6.50
CA ALA A 629 -23.10 21.41 -5.80
C ALA A 629 -24.28 21.40 -6.80
N ARG A 630 -25.29 20.56 -6.53
CA ARG A 630 -26.44 20.40 -7.44
C ARG A 630 -27.12 21.73 -7.80
N PHE A 631 -27.15 22.68 -6.86
CA PHE A 631 -27.79 23.98 -7.01
C PHE A 631 -26.93 24.99 -7.76
N SER A 632 -25.63 24.75 -7.94
CA SER A 632 -24.71 25.73 -8.53
C SER A 632 -25.08 25.96 -9.99
N ASN A 633 -25.37 27.20 -10.34
CA ASN A 633 -25.48 27.61 -11.74
C ASN A 633 -24.14 27.38 -12.45
N ARG A 634 -24.24 26.91 -13.69
CA ARG A 634 -23.13 26.48 -14.54
C ARG A 634 -22.72 27.60 -15.49
N PRO A 635 -21.48 27.58 -16.01
CA PRO A 635 -21.03 28.60 -16.94
C PRO A 635 -21.52 28.39 -18.39
N GLY A 636 -22.09 27.23 -18.70
CA GLY A 636 -22.50 26.89 -20.07
C GLY A 636 -21.30 26.74 -20.99
N ASN A 637 -21.46 26.88 -22.31
CA ASN A 637 -20.36 26.67 -23.28
C ASN A 637 -19.55 27.94 -23.59
N ASN A 638 -19.66 29.00 -22.76
CA ASN A 638 -19.01 30.28 -23.04
C ASN A 638 -17.60 30.35 -22.42
N SER A 639 -16.58 29.94 -23.17
CA SER A 639 -15.20 29.96 -22.69
C SER A 639 -14.62 31.34 -22.41
N ASP A 640 -15.27 32.42 -22.81
CA ASP A 640 -14.84 33.77 -22.45
C ASP A 640 -15.26 34.15 -21.02
N LEU A 641 -16.23 33.42 -20.44
CA LEU A 641 -16.71 33.65 -19.09
C LEU A 641 -15.65 33.19 -18.09
N GLN A 642 -15.07 34.14 -17.35
CA GLN A 642 -14.13 33.86 -16.26
C GLN A 642 -14.89 33.23 -15.09
N HIS A 643 -15.13 31.93 -15.18
CA HIS A 643 -15.87 31.16 -14.21
C HIS A 643 -14.96 30.13 -13.53
N VAL A 644 -14.93 30.18 -12.21
CA VAL A 644 -14.23 29.23 -11.34
C VAL A 644 -15.22 28.68 -10.32
N VAL A 645 -14.81 27.66 -9.58
CA VAL A 645 -15.61 27.11 -8.49
C VAL A 645 -14.82 27.11 -7.19
N ALA A 646 -15.53 27.14 -6.07
CA ALA A 646 -14.93 27.16 -4.74
C ALA A 646 -15.86 26.49 -3.70
N PRO A 647 -15.39 26.22 -2.48
CA PRO A 647 -16.18 25.61 -1.41
C PRO A 647 -17.49 26.36 -1.15
N GLY A 648 -18.64 25.71 -1.35
CA GLY A 648 -19.95 26.35 -1.20
C GLY A 648 -21.03 25.48 -0.55
N VAL A 649 -20.70 24.27 -0.09
CA VAL A 649 -21.65 23.37 0.59
C VAL A 649 -21.21 23.14 2.02
N ARG A 650 -22.06 23.50 3.00
CA ARG A 650 -21.77 23.39 4.43
C ARG A 650 -20.45 24.07 4.82
N VAL A 651 -20.32 25.33 4.41
CA VAL A 651 -19.21 26.21 4.83
C VAL A 651 -19.52 26.78 6.21
N TYR A 652 -18.59 26.60 7.15
CA TYR A 652 -18.69 27.12 8.51
C TYR A 652 -18.06 28.51 8.58
N SER A 653 -18.79 29.51 9.08
CA SER A 653 -18.27 30.87 9.23
C SER A 653 -19.01 31.64 10.33
N THR A 654 -18.61 32.88 10.57
CA THR A 654 -19.21 33.82 11.53
C THR A 654 -20.69 34.08 11.25
N THR A 655 -21.48 34.26 12.29
CA THR A 655 -22.87 34.73 12.23
C THR A 655 -23.08 35.79 13.31
N PRO A 656 -24.08 36.68 13.17
CA PRO A 656 -24.23 37.81 14.10
C PRO A 656 -24.29 37.40 15.57
N ASN A 657 -23.91 38.31 16.45
CA ASN A 657 -23.89 38.12 17.91
C ASN A 657 -22.82 37.13 18.40
N ASN A 658 -21.61 37.17 17.82
CA ASN A 658 -20.49 36.28 18.19
C ASN A 658 -20.83 34.80 18.09
N THR A 659 -21.55 34.41 17.04
CA THR A 659 -21.93 33.02 16.79
C THR A 659 -21.31 32.51 15.49
N TYR A 660 -21.45 31.22 15.23
CA TYR A 660 -20.88 30.57 14.05
C TYR A 660 -21.86 29.54 13.51
N GLY A 661 -21.92 29.37 12.19
CA GLY A 661 -22.91 28.52 11.55
C GLY A 661 -22.50 27.99 10.18
N PHE A 662 -23.17 26.90 9.79
CA PHE A 662 -23.03 26.31 8.46
C PHE A 662 -24.03 26.92 7.49
N SER A 663 -23.54 27.31 6.32
CA SER A 663 -24.37 27.76 5.19
C SER A 663 -23.98 27.05 3.90
N SER A 664 -24.90 26.99 2.94
CA SER A 664 -24.65 26.44 1.61
C SER A 664 -25.19 27.38 0.54
N GLY A 665 -24.41 27.60 -0.51
CA GLY A 665 -24.75 28.42 -1.66
C GLY A 665 -23.52 28.84 -2.44
N THR A 666 -23.70 29.30 -3.68
CA THR A 666 -22.64 30.01 -4.41
C THR A 666 -22.19 31.27 -3.66
N SER A 667 -23.06 31.81 -2.79
CA SER A 667 -22.75 32.86 -1.84
C SER A 667 -21.67 32.50 -0.81
N MET A 668 -21.44 31.21 -0.54
CA MET A 668 -20.34 30.76 0.33
C MET A 668 -19.07 30.46 -0.48
N ALA A 669 -19.20 30.13 -1.76
CA ALA A 669 -18.05 29.95 -2.65
C ALA A 669 -17.40 31.28 -3.07
N THR A 670 -18.22 32.28 -3.36
CA THR A 670 -17.79 33.62 -3.78
C THR A 670 -16.76 34.26 -2.84
N PRO A 671 -16.96 34.28 -1.50
CA PRO A 671 -15.99 34.85 -0.58
C PRO A 671 -14.66 34.10 -0.48
N HIS A 672 -14.63 32.79 -0.75
CA HIS A 672 -13.35 32.08 -0.86
C HIS A 672 -12.52 32.65 -2.01
N VAL A 673 -13.15 32.86 -3.18
CA VAL A 673 -12.47 33.43 -4.36
C VAL A 673 -12.07 34.88 -4.11
N ALA A 674 -12.92 35.69 -3.46
CA ALA A 674 -12.58 37.06 -3.09
C ALA A 674 -11.35 37.10 -2.17
N GLY A 675 -11.27 36.19 -1.20
CA GLY A 675 -10.08 36.03 -0.36
C GLY A 675 -8.85 35.60 -1.14
N VAL A 676 -8.96 34.65 -2.08
CA VAL A 676 -7.81 34.27 -2.93
C VAL A 676 -7.31 35.46 -3.76
N VAL A 677 -8.22 36.25 -4.33
CA VAL A 677 -7.84 37.48 -5.04
C VAL A 677 -7.13 38.46 -4.08
N ALA A 678 -7.59 38.61 -2.85
CA ALA A 678 -6.91 39.46 -1.87
C ALA A 678 -5.49 38.95 -1.56
N LEU A 679 -5.29 37.64 -1.39
CA LEU A 679 -3.95 37.04 -1.23
C LEU A 679 -3.05 37.33 -2.45
N MET A 680 -3.60 37.32 -3.66
CA MET A 680 -2.84 37.67 -4.88
C MET A 680 -2.42 39.13 -4.91
N LEU A 681 -3.29 40.05 -4.45
CA LEU A 681 -3.03 41.48 -4.45
C LEU A 681 -2.08 41.90 -3.32
N ASP A 682 -2.13 41.24 -2.17
CA ASP A 682 -1.09 41.32 -1.13
C ASP A 682 0.27 40.89 -1.71
N ALA A 683 0.32 39.75 -2.38
CA ALA A 683 1.54 39.25 -3.00
C ALA A 683 2.09 40.14 -4.12
N ASN A 684 1.21 40.80 -4.88
CA ASN A 684 1.60 41.74 -5.91
C ASN A 684 0.51 42.82 -6.13
N PRO A 685 0.65 43.99 -5.48
CA PRO A 685 -0.36 45.06 -5.53
C PRO A 685 -0.42 45.76 -6.90
N ASN A 686 0.52 45.48 -7.81
CA ASN A 686 0.56 46.08 -9.15
C ASN A 686 -0.14 45.23 -10.21
N LEU A 687 -0.79 44.12 -9.83
CA LEU A 687 -1.54 43.32 -10.80
C LEU A 687 -2.70 44.13 -11.37
N THR A 688 -2.81 44.09 -12.69
CA THR A 688 -3.96 44.64 -13.39
C THR A 688 -5.17 43.71 -13.27
N HIS A 689 -6.37 44.24 -13.43
CA HIS A 689 -7.64 43.50 -13.44
C HIS A 689 -7.61 42.31 -14.39
N ALA A 690 -7.06 42.50 -15.59
CA ALA A 690 -6.90 41.43 -16.56
C ALA A 690 -5.90 40.36 -16.11
N GLN A 691 -4.78 40.75 -15.48
CA GLN A 691 -3.80 39.79 -14.96
C GLN A 691 -4.36 38.98 -13.81
N VAL A 692 -5.12 39.58 -12.88
CA VAL A 692 -5.79 38.85 -11.80
C VAL A 692 -6.71 37.78 -12.37
N ARG A 693 -7.60 38.16 -13.31
CA ARG A 693 -8.54 37.23 -13.96
C ARG A 693 -7.82 36.09 -14.67
N GLN A 694 -6.75 36.40 -15.39
CA GLN A 694 -5.94 35.41 -16.10
C GLN A 694 -5.23 34.45 -15.14
N ILE A 695 -4.54 34.97 -14.12
CA ILE A 695 -3.82 34.16 -13.14
C ILE A 695 -4.77 33.23 -12.40
N LEU A 696 -5.92 33.74 -11.97
CA LEU A 696 -6.89 32.96 -11.21
C LEU A 696 -7.43 31.76 -12.02
N THR A 697 -7.67 31.94 -13.32
CA THR A 697 -8.17 30.87 -14.18
C THR A 697 -7.07 29.90 -14.60
N ASP A 698 -5.87 30.39 -14.91
CA ASP A 698 -4.71 29.56 -15.24
C ASP A 698 -4.20 28.71 -14.07
N SER A 699 -4.44 29.14 -12.83
CA SER A 699 -4.08 28.43 -11.61
C SER A 699 -5.17 27.49 -11.10
N SER A 700 -6.39 27.57 -11.65
CA SER A 700 -7.50 26.74 -11.20
C SER A 700 -7.30 25.26 -11.57
N VAL A 701 -7.67 24.37 -10.64
CA VAL A 701 -7.48 22.93 -10.75
C VAL A 701 -8.75 22.28 -11.29
N ARG A 702 -8.60 21.39 -12.27
CA ARG A 702 -9.75 20.65 -12.81
C ARG A 702 -10.34 19.71 -11.77
N LEU A 703 -11.66 19.60 -11.80
CA LEU A 703 -12.39 18.56 -11.07
C LEU A 703 -12.29 17.22 -11.82
N ALA A 704 -12.18 16.14 -11.06
CA ALA A 704 -12.00 14.77 -11.52
C ALA A 704 -13.24 14.18 -12.21
#